data_AF-A0A367RCF9-F1
#
_entry.id   AF-A0A367RCF9-F1
#
_cell.length_a   1.000
_cell.length_b   1.000
_cell.length_c   1.000
_cell.angle_alpha   90.00
_cell.angle_beta   90.00
_cell.angle_gamma   90.00
#
_symmetry.space_group_name_H-M   'P 1'
#
loop_
_entity.id
_entity.type
_entity.pdbx_description
1 polymer ?
#
loop_
_entity_poly.entity_id
_entity_poly.type
_entity_poly.pdbx_seq_one_letter_code
_entity_poly.pdbx_strand_id
1 'polypeptide(L)'
;MASFESFYQEYPCSYNSPLSCDRPFQTAQQIKGAKFCLECGFPATLPQEAEIKGSQGTYQIASFVGVRGLGRLYSGVQLKDKQPVIIKEYLLPNRSFNESETQKRKETFKRVGGVSLADSRIQNFRLVETKEAIADEKGERCYLIIQGIESSQTLGKHLIEKGAMTSLEVREVLNQGLQTLQFLHTQKLRFPSNQTQLGITHGNINLDSTLIKVENNQKFSIYFCDLAIWENLFIPPIIPQPAPARPEQDLESLGLLAFYLWVGRTTNFSSNQPLDIRDNQQWPDTDSNLKQFIYRLIGLETPFESAEAARKALLELPKEDRGKSSARSTASQELKKPLPTPLILLLILFLLLLGGGIWYWLWGRKTDNPNQYIQWSRLVRNFSEVPNVPSGQFTYTGEKDSTWSFVLTQLVDNSRLGDLLTRPKPDATATFDYKSVLSSNINNPIKSLEEVQTNKKDFAITSLVDNITDKLAKKPVAYDGLLVFVAFNKRDSNLANALGGKISLEQLRQIYTGKITNWQQINPKLPNLPVKPFAPTEPEAISKFQQIVLQNAPQDEALFAAKVTKLDTTKTQNLIRSETLDGRTTGIISFGIISKTLSQCTGYPLAIADAKKSAIQPLFQKRDRRSINPSDDLCQHDDYYVDVTTFQSYPLGYPIFVVYPKDSNRLPGGSTFAQMLTTRQGQCLLSKVGLVALQPMPDDINSYACKSVP
;
A
#
# COMPACT_ATOMS: atom_id res chain seq x y z
N MET A 1 16.84 5.80 -7.74
CA MET A 1 15.48 6.36 -7.69
C MET A 1 15.57 7.71 -7.02
N ALA A 2 15.27 8.80 -7.72
CA ALA A 2 15.05 10.06 -7.02
C ALA A 2 13.87 9.85 -6.07
N SER A 3 14.11 10.06 -4.78
CA SER A 3 13.07 10.18 -3.76
C SER A 3 11.99 11.10 -4.30
N PHE A 4 10.72 10.73 -4.10
CA PHE A 4 9.56 11.54 -4.45
C PHE A 4 9.57 12.84 -3.64
N GLU A 5 10.40 13.77 -4.07
CA GLU A 5 10.23 15.18 -3.79
C GLU A 5 8.86 15.54 -4.36
N SER A 6 8.06 16.22 -3.55
CA SER A 6 6.87 16.88 -4.07
C SER A 6 7.33 17.76 -5.22
N PHE A 7 7.00 17.41 -6.47
CA PHE A 7 7.55 18.13 -7.63
C PHE A 7 7.17 19.62 -7.61
N TYR A 8 6.05 19.95 -6.97
CA TYR A 8 5.44 21.28 -6.96
C TYR A 8 5.38 21.87 -5.53
N GLN A 9 6.53 21.99 -4.87
CA GLN A 9 6.63 22.43 -3.47
C GLN A 9 6.14 23.87 -3.26
N GLU A 10 6.10 24.68 -4.31
CA GLU A 10 5.63 26.07 -4.29
C GLU A 10 4.10 26.18 -4.10
N TYR A 11 3.39 25.05 -4.13
CA TYR A 11 1.96 24.98 -3.89
C TYR A 11 1.69 24.36 -2.51
N PRO A 12 1.24 25.15 -1.51
CA PRO A 12 0.96 24.67 -0.16
C PRO A 12 -0.29 23.79 -0.17
N CYS A 13 -0.10 22.51 -0.45
CA CYS A 13 -1.14 21.50 -0.54
C CYS A 13 -1.12 20.64 0.72
N SER A 14 -2.27 20.49 1.39
CA SER A 14 -2.40 19.62 2.57
C SER A 14 -1.95 18.16 2.34
N TYR A 15 -1.97 17.69 1.08
CA TYR A 15 -1.57 16.34 0.68
C TYR A 15 -0.10 16.23 0.24
N ASN A 16 0.68 17.33 0.26
CA ASN A 16 2.06 17.40 -0.23
C ASN A 16 2.29 16.90 -1.67
N SER A 17 1.23 16.70 -2.47
CA SER A 17 1.32 16.27 -3.87
C SER A 17 0.16 16.86 -4.68
N PRO A 18 0.24 18.12 -5.10
CA PRO A 18 -0.91 18.80 -5.72
C PRO A 18 -1.29 18.24 -7.10
N LEU A 19 -0.39 17.51 -7.76
CA LEU A 19 -0.68 16.80 -9.01
C LEU A 19 -1.62 15.61 -8.78
N SER A 20 -1.35 14.82 -7.73
CA SER A 20 -2.06 13.58 -7.36
C SER A 20 -3.14 13.78 -6.29
N CYS A 21 -3.30 15.02 -5.81
CA CYS A 21 -4.31 15.42 -4.87
C CYS A 21 -5.68 15.56 -5.54
N ASP A 22 -6.72 15.31 -4.76
CA ASP A 22 -8.11 15.32 -5.17
C ASP A 22 -8.77 16.70 -5.11
N ARG A 23 -8.16 17.65 -4.40
CA ARG A 23 -8.67 19.02 -4.27
C ARG A 23 -8.80 19.76 -5.60
N PRO A 24 -7.84 19.70 -6.54
CA PRO A 24 -8.03 20.22 -7.90
C PRO A 24 -9.24 19.62 -8.63
N PHE A 25 -9.53 18.34 -8.39
CA PHE A 25 -10.68 17.65 -8.98
C PHE A 25 -12.00 18.04 -8.32
N GLN A 26 -12.05 18.04 -6.98
CA GLN A 26 -13.21 18.50 -6.21
C GLN A 26 -13.56 19.94 -6.57
N THR A 27 -12.55 20.79 -6.73
CA THR A 27 -12.74 22.19 -7.15
C THR A 27 -13.41 22.27 -8.52
N ALA A 28 -12.98 21.47 -9.50
CA ALA A 28 -13.57 21.43 -10.84
C ALA A 28 -15.01 20.90 -10.85
N GLN A 29 -15.38 20.02 -9.90
CA GLN A 29 -16.76 19.55 -9.73
C GLN A 29 -17.66 20.57 -9.03
N GLN A 30 -17.13 21.26 -8.00
CA GLN A 30 -17.87 22.27 -7.24
C GLN A 30 -18.11 23.55 -8.04
N ILE A 31 -17.12 23.95 -8.85
CA ILE A 31 -17.17 25.17 -9.66
C ILE A 31 -16.94 24.80 -11.12
N LYS A 32 -18.02 24.85 -11.91
CA LYS A 32 -17.97 24.62 -13.35
C LYS A 32 -16.99 25.61 -13.99
N GLY A 33 -15.94 25.09 -14.63
CA GLY A 33 -14.91 25.89 -15.30
C GLY A 33 -13.81 26.43 -14.39
N ALA A 34 -13.66 25.92 -13.16
CA ALA A 34 -12.55 26.29 -12.30
C ALA A 34 -11.20 26.04 -12.98
N LYS A 35 -10.31 27.03 -12.91
CA LYS A 35 -8.95 26.94 -13.49
C LYS A 35 -7.90 26.48 -12.47
N PHE A 36 -8.14 26.75 -11.20
CA PHE A 36 -7.21 26.50 -10.10
C PHE A 36 -7.95 25.89 -8.91
N CYS A 37 -7.24 25.10 -8.12
CA CYS A 37 -7.69 24.58 -6.83
C CYS A 37 -7.89 25.72 -5.84
N LEU A 38 -9.04 25.74 -5.15
CA LEU A 38 -9.36 26.78 -4.17
C LEU A 38 -8.46 26.75 -2.93
N GLU A 39 -7.86 25.60 -2.63
CA GLU A 39 -7.03 25.43 -1.44
C GLU A 39 -5.60 25.93 -1.67
N CYS A 40 -4.91 25.38 -2.67
CA CYS A 40 -3.48 25.63 -2.87
C CYS A 40 -3.15 26.49 -4.10
N GLY A 41 -4.14 26.76 -4.98
CA GLY A 41 -3.95 27.51 -6.23
C GLY A 41 -3.35 26.69 -7.37
N PHE A 42 -3.15 25.38 -7.21
CA PHE A 42 -2.63 24.50 -8.27
C PHE A 42 -3.64 24.30 -9.40
N PRO A 43 -3.24 24.10 -10.68
CA PRO A 43 -4.21 23.95 -11.77
C PRO A 43 -5.26 22.86 -11.51
N ALA A 44 -6.53 23.22 -11.67
CA ALA A 44 -7.68 22.32 -11.54
C ALA A 44 -7.68 21.24 -12.64
N THR A 45 -8.42 20.14 -12.47
CA THR A 45 -8.59 19.14 -13.52
C THR A 45 -9.48 19.66 -14.65
N LEU A 46 -9.35 19.11 -15.85
CA LEU A 46 -10.25 19.44 -16.94
C LEU A 46 -11.67 18.92 -16.65
N PRO A 47 -12.72 19.70 -16.92
CA PRO A 47 -14.09 19.24 -16.78
C PRO A 47 -14.46 18.24 -17.87
N GLN A 48 -15.48 17.43 -17.61
CA GLN A 48 -16.10 16.60 -18.65
C GLN A 48 -16.60 17.50 -19.79
N GLU A 49 -16.55 16.98 -21.01
CA GLU A 49 -16.90 17.68 -22.26
C GLU A 49 -15.93 18.79 -22.68
N ALA A 50 -14.87 19.05 -21.90
CA ALA A 50 -13.83 19.98 -22.31
C ALA A 50 -13.21 19.55 -23.64
N GLU A 51 -13.04 20.51 -24.55
CA GLU A 51 -12.46 20.29 -25.87
C GLU A 51 -11.01 20.75 -25.93
N ILE A 52 -10.16 19.89 -26.48
CA ILE A 52 -8.76 20.16 -26.77
C ILE A 52 -8.61 20.16 -28.30
N LYS A 53 -8.17 21.28 -28.86
CA LYS A 53 -7.95 21.42 -30.30
C LYS A 53 -6.51 21.07 -30.63
N GLY A 54 -6.32 20.07 -31.48
CA GLY A 54 -5.06 19.69 -32.11
C GLY A 54 -5.09 19.89 -33.63
N SER A 55 -3.94 19.69 -34.26
CA SER A 55 -3.77 19.67 -35.71
C SER A 55 -4.41 18.45 -36.38
N GLN A 56 -4.57 17.33 -35.68
CA GLN A 56 -5.23 16.13 -36.20
C GLN A 56 -6.74 16.05 -35.87
N GLY A 57 -7.25 16.98 -35.06
CA GLY A 57 -8.68 17.11 -34.77
C GLY A 57 -8.96 17.71 -33.40
N THR A 58 -10.24 17.71 -33.02
CA THR A 58 -10.69 18.11 -31.69
C THR A 58 -10.94 16.87 -30.84
N TYR A 59 -10.44 16.87 -29.61
CA TYR A 59 -10.58 15.81 -28.64
C TYR A 59 -11.46 16.27 -27.49
N GLN A 60 -12.42 15.46 -27.09
CA GLN A 60 -13.32 15.77 -25.99
C GLN A 60 -13.02 14.88 -24.78
N ILE A 61 -12.92 15.49 -23.60
CA ILE A 61 -12.73 14.80 -22.32
C ILE A 61 -14.02 14.06 -21.95
N ALA A 62 -13.91 12.75 -21.71
CA ALA A 62 -14.99 11.92 -21.22
C ALA A 62 -14.93 11.75 -19.70
N SER A 63 -13.78 11.38 -19.14
CA SER A 63 -13.61 11.27 -17.69
C SER A 63 -12.15 11.37 -17.24
N PHE A 64 -11.93 11.78 -16.00
CA PHE A 64 -10.63 11.67 -15.34
C PHE A 64 -10.34 10.21 -14.98
N VAL A 65 -9.13 9.74 -15.28
CA VAL A 65 -8.70 8.35 -15.06
C VAL A 65 -7.74 8.24 -13.87
N GLY A 66 -6.85 9.23 -13.68
CA GLY A 66 -5.88 9.21 -12.59
C GLY A 66 -4.61 10.00 -12.92
N VAL A 67 -3.54 9.71 -12.19
CA VAL A 67 -2.21 10.32 -12.40
C VAL A 67 -1.19 9.23 -12.71
N ARG A 68 -0.33 9.48 -13.70
CA ARG A 68 0.77 8.59 -14.06
C ARG A 68 2.00 9.41 -14.46
N GLY A 69 3.12 9.15 -13.81
CA GLY A 69 4.32 9.97 -13.94
C GLY A 69 4.02 11.42 -13.56
N LEU A 70 4.40 12.36 -14.42
CA LEU A 70 4.20 13.80 -14.22
C LEU A 70 2.91 14.34 -14.87
N GLY A 71 2.01 13.44 -15.31
CA GLY A 71 0.80 13.83 -16.02
C GLY A 71 -0.49 13.25 -15.43
N ARG A 72 -1.59 13.96 -15.68
CA ARG A 72 -2.96 13.53 -15.40
C ARG A 72 -3.52 12.80 -16.63
N LEU A 73 -4.18 11.67 -16.42
CA LEU A 73 -4.79 10.87 -17.47
C LEU A 73 -6.30 11.10 -17.53
N TYR A 74 -6.80 11.27 -18.74
CA TYR A 74 -8.22 11.37 -19.04
C TYR A 74 -8.57 10.37 -20.15
N SER A 75 -9.76 9.78 -20.05
CA SER A 75 -10.39 9.12 -21.19
C SER A 75 -11.06 10.18 -22.04
N GLY A 76 -11.08 9.98 -23.36
CA GLY A 76 -11.72 10.91 -24.27
C GLY A 76 -12.02 10.28 -25.62
N VAL A 77 -12.59 11.09 -26.50
CA VAL A 77 -12.88 10.71 -27.89
C VAL A 77 -12.41 11.79 -28.85
N GLN A 78 -11.94 11.39 -30.03
CA GLN A 78 -11.74 12.30 -31.14
C GLN A 78 -13.10 12.62 -31.76
N LEU A 79 -13.48 13.90 -31.84
CA LEU A 79 -14.85 14.29 -32.21
C LEU A 79 -15.23 13.93 -33.65
N LYS A 80 -14.25 13.87 -34.56
CA LYS A 80 -14.45 13.62 -35.99
C LYS A 80 -15.05 12.23 -36.28
N ASP A 81 -14.53 11.20 -35.61
CA ASP A 81 -14.82 9.79 -35.89
C ASP A 81 -15.21 9.00 -34.62
N LYS A 82 -15.30 9.69 -33.47
CA LYS A 82 -15.60 9.13 -32.15
C LYS A 82 -14.62 8.04 -31.70
N GLN A 83 -13.40 8.03 -32.25
CA GLN A 83 -12.38 7.08 -31.84
C GLN A 83 -11.94 7.35 -30.39
N PRO A 84 -11.87 6.32 -29.53
CA PRO A 84 -11.43 6.47 -28.14
C PRO A 84 -9.95 6.80 -28.09
N VAL A 85 -9.58 7.71 -27.18
CA VAL A 85 -8.20 8.13 -26.93
C VAL A 85 -7.95 8.26 -25.43
N ILE A 86 -6.69 8.13 -25.05
CA ILE A 86 -6.20 8.56 -23.73
C ILE A 86 -5.52 9.92 -23.91
N ILE A 87 -5.89 10.88 -23.08
CA ILE A 87 -5.34 12.22 -23.08
C ILE A 87 -4.48 12.34 -21.82
N LYS A 88 -3.17 12.48 -21.99
CA LYS A 88 -2.25 12.76 -20.89
C LYS A 88 -1.96 14.24 -20.85
N GLU A 89 -2.43 14.90 -19.80
CA GLU A 89 -2.21 16.30 -19.49
C GLU A 89 -0.94 16.49 -18.67
N TYR A 90 -0.10 17.43 -19.09
CA TYR A 90 1.02 17.94 -18.31
C TYR A 90 0.82 19.41 -17.98
N LEU A 91 1.37 19.82 -16.84
CA LEU A 91 1.17 21.13 -16.26
C LEU A 91 2.51 21.88 -16.16
N LEU A 92 2.48 23.17 -16.50
CA LEU A 92 3.58 24.12 -16.35
C LEU A 92 3.10 25.30 -15.50
N PRO A 93 2.76 25.07 -14.22
CA PRO A 93 2.10 26.06 -13.39
C PRO A 93 3.06 27.21 -13.03
N ASN A 94 2.57 28.46 -13.08
CA ASN A 94 3.40 29.68 -13.00
C ASN A 94 4.25 29.85 -11.73
N ARG A 95 3.92 29.23 -10.59
CA ARG A 95 4.78 29.31 -9.40
C ARG A 95 6.02 28.43 -9.51
N SER A 96 5.98 27.41 -10.36
CA SER A 96 7.09 26.48 -10.58
C SER A 96 7.82 26.73 -11.90
N PHE A 97 7.20 27.40 -12.87
CA PHE A 97 7.79 27.68 -14.19
C PHE A 97 7.58 29.14 -14.58
N ASN A 98 8.65 29.82 -14.99
CA ASN A 98 8.50 31.16 -15.56
C ASN A 98 8.01 31.12 -17.02
N GLU A 99 7.62 32.27 -17.55
CA GLU A 99 7.01 32.39 -18.89
C GLU A 99 7.96 31.95 -20.02
N SER A 100 9.23 32.36 -19.96
CA SER A 100 10.25 32.00 -20.96
C SER A 100 10.51 30.49 -21.00
N GLU A 101 10.65 29.88 -19.83
CA GLU A 101 10.80 28.42 -19.69
C GLU A 101 9.56 27.67 -20.16
N THR A 102 8.38 28.16 -19.80
CA THR A 102 7.11 27.58 -20.21
C THR A 102 7.01 27.54 -21.73
N GLN A 103 7.34 28.64 -22.40
CA GLN A 103 7.31 28.71 -23.86
C GLN A 103 8.33 27.75 -24.50
N LYS A 104 9.57 27.75 -24.01
CA LYS A 104 10.63 26.84 -24.51
C LYS A 104 10.26 25.37 -24.32
N ARG A 105 9.68 25.00 -23.16
CA ARG A 105 9.25 23.63 -22.86
C ARG A 105 8.07 23.21 -23.74
N LYS A 106 7.08 24.08 -23.97
CA LYS A 106 5.97 23.84 -24.91
C LYS A 106 6.45 23.64 -26.35
N GLU A 107 7.38 24.47 -26.83
CA GLU A 107 7.96 24.32 -28.17
C GLU A 107 8.74 23.01 -28.30
N THR A 108 9.52 22.66 -27.28
CA THR A 108 10.24 21.38 -27.24
C THR A 108 9.26 20.20 -27.20
N PHE A 109 8.22 20.27 -26.37
CA PHE A 109 7.20 19.24 -26.26
C PHE A 109 6.49 18.98 -27.60
N LYS A 110 6.08 20.02 -28.32
CA LYS A 110 5.50 19.87 -29.67
C LYS A 110 6.46 19.20 -30.66
N ARG A 111 7.78 19.40 -30.49
CA ARG A 111 8.79 18.84 -31.39
C ARG A 111 9.10 17.37 -31.12
N VAL A 112 9.07 16.94 -29.86
CA VAL A 112 9.57 15.62 -29.42
C VAL A 112 8.49 14.72 -28.82
N GLY A 113 7.30 15.25 -28.54
CA GLY A 113 6.19 14.52 -27.92
C GLY A 113 5.58 13.50 -28.87
N GLY A 114 6.08 12.27 -28.79
CA GLY A 114 5.70 11.17 -29.66
C GLY A 114 6.80 10.75 -30.63
N VAL A 115 6.68 9.51 -31.13
CA VAL A 115 7.69 8.93 -32.03
C VAL A 115 7.06 7.93 -32.99
N SER A 116 7.58 7.90 -34.21
CA SER A 116 7.17 6.98 -35.28
C SER A 116 8.38 6.44 -36.04
N LEU A 117 8.21 5.39 -36.84
CA LEU A 117 9.27 4.92 -37.73
C LEU A 117 9.50 5.90 -38.89
N ALA A 118 10.77 6.16 -39.21
CA ALA A 118 11.11 7.09 -40.29
C ALA A 118 10.74 6.57 -41.70
N ASP A 119 10.60 5.25 -41.85
CA ASP A 119 10.16 4.61 -43.09
C ASP A 119 8.62 4.48 -43.20
N SER A 120 7.88 5.03 -42.24
CA SER A 120 6.41 5.03 -42.19
C SER A 120 5.76 3.64 -42.13
N ARG A 121 6.53 2.57 -41.86
CA ARG A 121 5.94 1.25 -41.60
C ARG A 121 5.25 1.23 -40.24
N ILE A 122 4.06 0.65 -40.18
CA ILE A 122 3.35 0.38 -38.93
C ILE A 122 3.81 -1.00 -38.45
N GLN A 123 4.77 -1.05 -37.53
CA GLN A 123 5.16 -2.28 -36.84
C GLN A 123 4.74 -2.19 -35.37
N ASN A 124 4.22 -3.29 -34.83
CA ASN A 124 3.94 -3.38 -33.40
C ASN A 124 5.23 -3.73 -32.65
N PHE A 125 5.99 -2.71 -32.26
CA PHE A 125 7.17 -2.84 -31.41
C PHE A 125 6.85 -2.59 -29.93
N ARG A 126 5.59 -2.78 -29.50
CA ARG A 126 5.16 -2.67 -28.10
C ARG A 126 5.54 -1.34 -27.42
N LEU A 127 5.51 -0.26 -28.18
CA LEU A 127 5.47 1.09 -27.66
C LEU A 127 4.06 1.63 -27.83
N VAL A 128 3.53 2.30 -26.81
CA VAL A 128 2.22 2.92 -26.88
C VAL A 128 2.25 4.04 -27.93
N GLU A 129 1.32 3.97 -28.89
CA GLU A 129 1.26 4.92 -30.00
C GLU A 129 0.74 6.29 -29.57
N THR A 130 1.51 7.32 -29.92
CA THR A 130 1.17 8.72 -29.73
C THR A 130 0.64 9.31 -31.03
N LYS A 131 -0.59 9.82 -31.01
CA LYS A 131 -1.21 10.47 -32.18
C LYS A 131 -0.70 11.89 -32.36
N GLU A 132 -0.67 12.67 -31.29
CA GLU A 132 -0.33 14.08 -31.35
C GLU A 132 0.17 14.61 -29.99
N ALA A 133 1.09 15.58 -30.03
CA ALA A 133 1.47 16.41 -28.88
C ALA A 133 1.00 17.85 -29.10
N ILE A 134 0.17 18.34 -28.18
CA ILE A 134 -0.51 19.63 -28.25
C ILE A 134 0.00 20.50 -27.09
N ALA A 135 0.34 21.76 -27.35
CA ALA A 135 0.63 22.73 -26.31
C ALA A 135 -0.35 23.88 -26.41
N ASP A 136 -0.99 24.24 -25.30
CA ASP A 136 -1.91 25.38 -25.25
C ASP A 136 -1.13 26.68 -25.52
N GLU A 137 -1.60 27.48 -26.49
CA GLU A 137 -0.96 28.75 -26.86
C GLU A 137 -0.98 29.76 -25.71
N LYS A 138 -2.06 29.77 -24.91
CA LYS A 138 -2.29 30.80 -23.87
C LYS A 138 -2.32 30.26 -22.45
N GLY A 139 -2.48 28.95 -22.27
CA GLY A 139 -2.59 28.30 -20.96
C GLY A 139 -1.34 27.54 -20.50
N GLU A 140 -1.33 27.07 -19.27
CA GLU A 140 -0.18 26.38 -18.63
C GLU A 140 -0.16 24.86 -18.91
N ARG A 141 -0.75 24.41 -20.02
CA ARG A 141 -1.06 22.99 -20.26
C ARG A 141 -0.47 22.45 -21.56
N CYS A 142 -0.03 21.20 -21.52
CA CYS A 142 0.34 20.40 -22.67
C CYS A 142 -0.44 19.08 -22.64
N TYR A 143 -0.75 18.52 -23.81
CA TYR A 143 -1.53 17.30 -23.94
C TYR A 143 -0.83 16.34 -24.89
N LEU A 144 -0.63 15.10 -24.45
CA LEU A 144 -0.23 13.99 -25.33
C LEU A 144 -1.46 13.13 -25.60
N ILE A 145 -1.84 13.05 -26.87
CA ILE A 145 -2.95 12.23 -27.33
C ILE A 145 -2.41 10.85 -27.66
N ILE A 146 -2.95 9.84 -27.00
CA ILE A 146 -2.45 8.48 -27.00
C ILE A 146 -3.55 7.55 -27.52
N GLN A 147 -3.20 6.61 -28.39
CA GLN A 147 -4.09 5.52 -28.75
C GLN A 147 -4.17 4.54 -27.56
N GLY A 148 -5.35 4.43 -26.94
CA GLY A 148 -5.55 3.57 -25.78
C GLY A 148 -5.34 2.09 -26.11
N ILE A 149 -4.81 1.34 -25.15
CA ILE A 149 -4.77 -0.12 -25.21
C ILE A 149 -5.90 -0.66 -24.35
N GLU A 150 -6.92 -1.24 -24.99
CA GLU A 150 -8.07 -1.83 -24.30
C GLU A 150 -7.64 -2.91 -23.30
N SER A 151 -8.29 -2.90 -22.12
CA SER A 151 -8.07 -3.86 -21.04
C SER A 151 -6.62 -3.96 -20.55
N SER A 152 -5.86 -2.86 -20.66
CA SER A 152 -4.50 -2.77 -20.12
C SER A 152 -4.46 -2.09 -18.76
N GLN A 153 -3.43 -2.40 -17.98
CA GLN A 153 -3.10 -1.72 -16.72
C GLN A 153 -1.59 -1.61 -16.54
N THR A 154 -1.11 -0.79 -15.60
CA THR A 154 0.33 -0.74 -15.30
C THR A 154 0.79 -2.06 -14.67
N LEU A 155 2.05 -2.44 -14.90
CA LEU A 155 2.65 -3.58 -14.23
C LEU A 155 2.66 -3.41 -12.71
N GLY A 156 2.79 -2.18 -12.20
CA GLY A 156 2.67 -1.89 -10.77
C GLY A 156 1.30 -2.27 -10.20
N LYS A 157 0.21 -1.92 -10.90
CA LYS A 157 -1.15 -2.32 -10.50
C LYS A 157 -1.34 -3.83 -10.60
N HIS A 158 -0.84 -4.44 -11.67
CA HIS A 158 -0.89 -5.90 -11.84
C HIS A 158 -0.16 -6.64 -10.71
N LEU A 159 1.03 -6.18 -10.32
CA LEU A 159 1.82 -6.74 -9.22
C LEU A 159 1.08 -6.67 -7.89
N ILE A 160 0.38 -5.56 -7.61
CA ILE A 160 -0.46 -5.41 -6.40
C ILE A 160 -1.64 -6.38 -6.42
N GLU A 161 -2.28 -6.59 -7.57
CA GLU A 161 -3.46 -7.43 -7.71
C GLU A 161 -3.15 -8.93 -7.73
N LYS A 162 -2.01 -9.32 -8.32
CA LYS A 162 -1.66 -10.72 -8.61
C LYS A 162 -0.49 -11.25 -7.79
N GLY A 163 0.32 -10.38 -7.20
CA GLY A 163 1.56 -10.76 -6.52
C GLY A 163 2.68 -11.10 -7.49
N ALA A 164 3.65 -11.89 -7.02
CA ALA A 164 4.84 -12.27 -7.77
C ALA A 164 4.53 -13.00 -9.08
N MET A 165 5.30 -12.70 -10.13
CA MET A 165 5.34 -13.45 -11.38
C MET A 165 6.28 -14.65 -11.27
N THR A 166 5.95 -15.73 -11.98
CA THR A 166 6.82 -16.89 -12.15
C THR A 166 8.06 -16.56 -12.97
N SER A 167 9.11 -17.37 -12.87
CA SER A 167 10.33 -17.25 -13.70
C SER A 167 10.03 -17.23 -15.19
N LEU A 168 9.07 -18.02 -15.66
CA LEU A 168 8.64 -18.03 -17.06
C LEU A 168 7.98 -16.72 -17.49
N GLU A 169 7.10 -16.18 -16.66
CA GLU A 169 6.45 -14.89 -16.94
C GLU A 169 7.47 -13.75 -16.92
N VAL A 170 8.43 -13.75 -16.00
CA VAL A 170 9.52 -12.77 -15.94
C VAL A 170 10.42 -12.86 -17.19
N ARG A 171 10.76 -14.08 -17.64
CA ARG A 171 11.49 -14.30 -18.90
C ARG A 171 10.72 -13.73 -20.10
N GLU A 172 9.41 -13.87 -20.12
CA GLU A 172 8.57 -13.32 -21.19
C GLU A 172 8.51 -11.78 -21.15
N VAL A 173 8.38 -11.18 -19.97
CA VAL A 173 8.50 -9.72 -19.78
C VAL A 173 9.85 -9.22 -20.30
N LEU A 174 10.94 -9.87 -19.92
CA LEU A 174 12.29 -9.52 -20.37
C LEU A 174 12.43 -9.66 -21.89
N ASN A 175 11.92 -10.73 -22.49
CA ASN A 175 12.00 -10.94 -23.93
C ASN A 175 11.26 -9.85 -24.71
N GLN A 176 10.02 -9.53 -24.30
CA GLN A 176 9.23 -8.47 -24.92
C GLN A 176 9.87 -7.09 -24.72
N GLY A 177 10.35 -6.80 -23.50
CA GLY A 177 10.99 -5.53 -23.17
C GLY A 177 12.30 -5.33 -23.94
N LEU A 178 13.16 -6.34 -23.99
CA LEU A 178 14.41 -6.30 -24.76
C LEU A 178 14.16 -6.19 -26.26
N GLN A 179 13.09 -6.80 -26.79
CA GLN A 179 12.70 -6.60 -28.19
C GLN A 179 12.35 -5.14 -28.46
N THR A 180 11.59 -4.50 -27.58
CA THR A 180 11.25 -3.07 -27.69
C THR A 180 12.49 -2.18 -27.56
N LEU A 181 13.42 -2.50 -26.65
CA LEU A 181 14.65 -1.74 -26.48
C LEU A 181 15.60 -1.90 -27.67
N GLN A 182 15.77 -3.12 -28.18
CA GLN A 182 16.52 -3.37 -29.41
C GLN A 182 15.98 -2.49 -30.55
N PHE A 183 14.66 -2.41 -30.67
CA PHE A 183 14.02 -1.53 -31.64
C PHE A 183 14.34 -0.05 -31.37
N LEU A 184 14.08 0.44 -30.15
CA LEU A 184 14.28 1.86 -29.81
C LEU A 184 15.74 2.30 -30.01
N HIS A 185 16.70 1.45 -29.64
CA HIS A 185 18.12 1.77 -29.67
C HIS A 185 18.74 1.71 -31.07
N THR A 186 18.16 0.96 -32.01
CA THR A 186 18.79 0.69 -33.32
C THR A 186 18.05 1.28 -34.51
N GLN A 187 16.74 1.52 -34.42
CA GLN A 187 15.94 1.95 -35.55
C GLN A 187 16.04 3.45 -35.80
N LYS A 188 15.82 3.85 -37.06
CA LYS A 188 15.69 5.25 -37.45
C LYS A 188 14.26 5.73 -37.15
N LEU A 189 14.14 6.59 -36.15
CA LEU A 189 12.87 7.09 -35.63
C LEU A 189 12.66 8.54 -36.06
N ARG A 190 11.40 8.93 -36.23
CA ARG A 190 10.95 10.28 -36.62
C ARG A 190 10.11 10.87 -35.51
N PHE A 191 10.50 12.08 -35.07
CA PHE A 191 9.71 12.91 -34.16
C PHE A 191 8.66 13.75 -34.92
N PRO A 192 7.64 14.31 -34.24
CA PRO A 192 6.65 15.19 -34.85
C PRO A 192 7.24 16.40 -35.60
N SER A 193 8.42 16.88 -35.18
CA SER A 193 9.19 17.91 -35.87
C SER A 193 9.77 17.49 -37.23
N ASN A 194 9.49 16.27 -37.70
CA ASN A 194 10.11 15.60 -38.86
C ASN A 194 11.62 15.35 -38.73
N GLN A 195 12.23 15.66 -37.59
CA GLN A 195 13.61 15.30 -37.29
C GLN A 195 13.70 13.79 -37.12
N THR A 196 14.69 13.18 -37.81
CA THR A 196 14.97 11.76 -37.69
C THR A 196 16.21 11.53 -36.84
N GLN A 197 16.15 10.56 -35.94
CA GLN A 197 17.26 10.14 -35.10
C GLN A 197 17.49 8.63 -35.23
N LEU A 198 18.74 8.22 -35.33
CA LEU A 198 19.11 6.81 -35.23
C LEU A 198 19.24 6.46 -33.76
N GLY A 199 18.35 5.61 -33.27
CA GLY A 199 18.34 5.18 -31.87
C GLY A 199 17.89 6.26 -30.90
N ILE A 200 16.96 5.91 -30.00
CA ILE A 200 16.59 6.72 -28.83
C ILE A 200 16.49 5.81 -27.61
N THR A 201 16.73 6.36 -26.43
CA THR A 201 16.51 5.65 -25.15
C THR A 201 15.08 5.87 -24.66
N HIS A 202 14.53 4.90 -23.94
CA HIS A 202 13.28 5.08 -23.22
C HIS A 202 13.47 6.03 -22.03
N GLY A 203 14.51 5.79 -21.22
CA GLY A 203 14.97 6.63 -20.13
C GLY A 203 14.07 6.70 -18.88
N ASN A 204 12.91 6.07 -18.92
CA ASN A 204 11.93 6.08 -17.82
C ASN A 204 11.28 4.71 -17.59
N ILE A 205 11.99 3.59 -17.76
CA ILE A 205 11.37 2.24 -17.61
C ILE A 205 11.15 1.95 -16.13
N ASN A 206 9.91 1.65 -15.74
CA ASN A 206 9.52 1.24 -14.40
C ASN A 206 8.13 0.56 -14.40
N LEU A 207 7.64 0.19 -13.22
CA LEU A 207 6.35 -0.48 -13.02
C LEU A 207 5.15 0.36 -13.47
N ASP A 208 5.27 1.69 -13.44
CA ASP A 208 4.18 2.62 -13.78
C ASP A 208 4.23 3.05 -15.25
N SER A 209 5.39 3.06 -15.91
CA SER A 209 5.58 3.36 -17.34
C SER A 209 5.57 2.13 -18.25
N THR A 210 5.21 0.96 -17.70
CA THR A 210 5.06 -0.28 -18.46
C THR A 210 3.65 -0.82 -18.25
N LEU A 211 2.90 -0.98 -19.33
CA LEU A 211 1.54 -1.53 -19.32
C LEU A 211 1.58 -3.03 -19.62
N ILE A 212 0.61 -3.77 -19.08
CA ILE A 212 0.34 -5.17 -19.39
C ILE A 212 -1.09 -5.32 -19.89
N LYS A 213 -1.25 -6.05 -21.00
CA LYS A 213 -2.53 -6.51 -21.53
C LYS A 213 -2.57 -8.03 -21.43
N VAL A 214 -3.47 -8.53 -20.59
CA VAL A 214 -3.67 -9.97 -20.40
C VAL A 214 -4.71 -10.44 -21.42
N GLU A 215 -4.34 -11.38 -22.30
CA GLU A 215 -5.24 -11.93 -23.32
C GLU A 215 -6.00 -13.15 -22.77
N ASN A 216 -5.32 -13.97 -21.96
CA ASN A 216 -5.89 -15.08 -21.20
C ASN A 216 -4.97 -15.42 -20.02
N ASN A 217 -5.33 -16.42 -19.21
CA ASN A 217 -4.59 -16.79 -17.98
C ASN A 217 -3.13 -17.22 -18.19
N GLN A 218 -2.63 -17.35 -19.43
CA GLN A 218 -1.26 -17.76 -19.75
C GLN A 218 -0.54 -16.87 -20.77
N LYS A 219 -1.22 -15.89 -21.37
CA LYS A 219 -0.64 -15.01 -22.40
C LYS A 219 -0.91 -13.55 -22.10
N PHE A 220 0.15 -12.75 -22.15
CA PHE A 220 0.08 -11.31 -22.01
C PHE A 220 1.08 -10.62 -22.93
N SER A 221 0.81 -9.36 -23.23
CA SER A 221 1.74 -8.46 -23.90
C SER A 221 2.04 -7.26 -23.02
N ILE A 222 3.31 -6.82 -22.95
CA ILE A 222 3.70 -5.58 -22.30
C ILE A 222 3.87 -4.44 -23.30
N TYR A 223 3.69 -3.20 -22.86
CA TYR A 223 3.88 -2.01 -23.69
C TYR A 223 4.59 -0.91 -22.90
N PHE A 224 5.61 -0.29 -23.48
CA PHE A 224 6.26 0.87 -22.88
C PHE A 224 5.54 2.17 -23.23
N CYS A 225 5.52 3.12 -22.30
CA CYS A 225 4.97 4.46 -22.47
C CYS A 225 5.77 5.49 -21.67
N ASP A 226 5.44 6.78 -21.83
CA ASP A 226 5.96 7.85 -20.98
C ASP A 226 7.50 8.00 -21.06
N LEU A 227 8.05 8.16 -22.27
CA LEU A 227 9.50 8.30 -22.49
C LEU A 227 10.06 9.57 -21.82
N ALA A 228 11.25 9.43 -21.24
CA ALA A 228 11.93 10.50 -20.52
C ALA A 228 12.13 11.78 -21.34
N ILE A 229 12.36 11.66 -22.66
CA ILE A 229 12.65 12.81 -23.54
C ILE A 229 11.54 13.86 -23.54
N TRP A 230 10.29 13.48 -23.27
CA TRP A 230 9.19 14.44 -23.09
C TRP A 230 8.66 14.49 -21.66
N GLU A 231 8.71 13.41 -20.86
CA GLU A 231 8.29 13.47 -19.45
C GLU A 231 9.13 14.49 -18.66
N ASN A 232 10.45 14.49 -18.88
CA ASN A 232 11.37 15.34 -18.12
C ASN A 232 11.16 16.84 -18.39
N LEU A 233 10.47 17.20 -19.50
CA LEU A 233 10.09 18.58 -19.79
C LEU A 233 9.13 19.18 -18.77
N PHE A 234 8.57 18.38 -17.86
CA PHE A 234 7.63 18.83 -16.84
C PHE A 234 8.18 18.68 -15.42
N ILE A 235 9.47 18.36 -15.26
CA ILE A 235 10.17 18.43 -13.98
C ILE A 235 10.44 19.92 -13.67
N PRO A 236 9.98 20.44 -12.53
CA PRO A 236 10.22 21.83 -12.16
C PRO A 236 11.71 22.19 -12.10
N PRO A 237 12.10 23.41 -12.51
CA PRO A 237 13.51 23.81 -12.60
C PRO A 237 14.25 23.80 -11.27
N ILE A 238 13.52 23.94 -10.15
CA ILE A 238 14.09 23.84 -8.79
C ILE A 238 14.65 22.44 -8.50
N ILE A 239 14.15 21.42 -9.22
CA ILE A 239 14.62 20.04 -9.12
C ILE A 239 15.74 19.82 -10.15
N PRO A 240 16.87 19.21 -9.74
CA PRO A 240 17.95 18.85 -10.65
C PRO A 240 17.43 18.06 -11.86
N GLN A 241 17.67 18.60 -13.05
CA GLN A 241 17.20 17.97 -14.28
C GLN A 241 17.99 16.68 -14.54
N PRO A 242 17.32 15.56 -14.88
CA PRO A 242 18.01 14.31 -15.17
C PRO A 242 18.95 14.47 -16.37
N ALA A 243 20.13 13.86 -16.28
CA ALA A 243 21.00 13.72 -17.45
C ALA A 243 20.29 12.90 -18.55
N PRO A 244 20.61 13.14 -19.84
CA PRO A 244 20.12 12.30 -20.93
C PRO A 244 20.41 10.82 -20.65
N ALA A 245 19.38 10.00 -20.78
CA ALA A 245 19.51 8.57 -20.53
C ALA A 245 20.43 7.92 -21.59
N ARG A 246 21.17 6.90 -21.16
CA ARG A 246 22.00 6.06 -22.03
C ARG A 246 21.36 4.67 -22.24
N PRO A 247 21.61 3.99 -23.37
CA PRO A 247 21.03 2.67 -23.64
C PRO A 247 21.26 1.64 -22.52
N GLU A 248 22.39 1.70 -21.84
CA GLU A 248 22.72 0.80 -20.72
C GLU A 248 21.76 1.00 -19.54
N GLN A 249 21.31 2.23 -19.29
CA GLN A 249 20.38 2.53 -18.20
C GLN A 249 18.98 1.98 -18.47
N ASP A 250 18.57 1.83 -19.73
CA ASP A 250 17.33 1.14 -20.08
C ASP A 250 17.42 -0.36 -19.74
N LEU A 251 18.58 -0.98 -19.97
CA LEU A 251 18.82 -2.38 -19.59
C LEU A 251 18.81 -2.56 -18.07
N GLU A 252 19.47 -1.66 -17.34
CA GLU A 252 19.46 -1.66 -15.87
C GLU A 252 18.04 -1.49 -15.32
N SER A 253 17.26 -0.56 -15.88
CA SER A 253 15.89 -0.30 -15.47
C SER A 253 14.97 -1.48 -15.77
N LEU A 254 15.15 -2.15 -16.92
CA LEU A 254 14.42 -3.37 -17.27
C LEU A 254 14.79 -4.56 -16.36
N GLY A 255 16.08 -4.69 -16.00
CA GLY A 255 16.52 -5.68 -15.02
C GLY A 255 15.91 -5.45 -13.64
N LEU A 256 15.86 -4.20 -13.18
CA LEU A 256 15.22 -3.83 -11.92
C LEU A 256 13.70 -4.08 -11.93
N LEU A 257 13.04 -3.77 -13.05
CA LEU A 257 11.63 -4.10 -13.27
C LEU A 257 11.39 -5.61 -13.13
N ALA A 258 12.22 -6.43 -13.78
CA ALA A 258 12.13 -7.89 -13.72
C ALA A 258 12.34 -8.43 -12.30
N PHE A 259 13.30 -7.86 -11.55
CA PHE A 259 13.49 -8.20 -10.14
C PHE A 259 12.23 -7.96 -9.31
N TYR A 260 11.62 -6.77 -9.40
CA TYR A 260 10.41 -6.47 -8.63
C TYR A 260 9.22 -7.36 -9.00
N LEU A 261 9.04 -7.67 -10.28
CA LEU A 261 8.02 -8.60 -10.73
C LEU A 261 8.22 -10.00 -10.17
N TRP A 262 9.47 -10.47 -10.13
CA TRP A 262 9.80 -11.82 -9.67
C TRP A 262 9.66 -11.95 -8.14
N VAL A 263 10.07 -10.92 -7.38
CA VAL A 263 9.91 -10.91 -5.92
C VAL A 263 8.45 -10.65 -5.51
N GLY A 264 7.67 -9.95 -6.35
CA GLY A 264 6.26 -9.63 -6.07
C GLY A 264 6.04 -8.35 -5.28
N ARG A 265 7.09 -7.55 -5.02
CA ARG A 265 7.03 -6.33 -4.20
C ARG A 265 8.22 -5.42 -4.50
N THR A 266 8.14 -4.16 -4.06
CA THR A 266 9.22 -3.16 -4.22
C THR A 266 9.92 -2.78 -2.91
N THR A 267 9.32 -3.10 -1.76
CA THR A 267 9.86 -2.80 -0.44
C THR A 267 9.96 -4.05 0.44
N ASN A 268 10.87 -3.99 1.40
CA ASN A 268 11.00 -5.01 2.44
C ASN A 268 9.88 -4.83 3.48
N PHE A 269 9.12 -5.89 3.78
CA PHE A 269 8.00 -5.83 4.71
C PHE A 269 8.38 -5.44 6.14
N SER A 270 9.62 -5.69 6.58
CA SER A 270 10.06 -5.43 7.95
C SER A 270 10.63 -4.02 8.15
N SER A 271 11.27 -3.45 7.13
CA SER A 271 11.93 -2.14 7.22
C SER A 271 11.22 -1.03 6.43
N ASN A 272 10.26 -1.40 5.58
CA ASN A 272 9.61 -0.54 4.59
C ASN A 272 10.60 0.21 3.68
N GLN A 273 11.85 -0.26 3.62
CA GLN A 273 12.88 0.26 2.72
C GLN A 273 12.76 -0.40 1.34
N PRO A 274 13.21 0.25 0.26
CA PRO A 274 13.36 -0.40 -1.04
C PRO A 274 14.14 -1.70 -0.92
N LEU A 275 13.74 -2.72 -1.69
CA LEU A 275 14.47 -3.98 -1.73
C LEU A 275 15.93 -3.75 -2.17
N ASP A 276 16.85 -4.46 -1.53
CA ASP A 276 18.25 -4.43 -1.89
C ASP A 276 18.54 -5.54 -2.90
N ILE A 277 18.78 -5.14 -4.15
CA ILE A 277 19.15 -6.06 -5.25
C ILE A 277 20.41 -6.87 -4.96
N ARG A 278 21.29 -6.40 -4.07
CA ARG A 278 22.53 -7.11 -3.68
C ARG A 278 22.31 -8.14 -2.58
N ASP A 279 21.17 -8.09 -1.90
CA ASP A 279 20.82 -9.06 -0.87
C ASP A 279 20.28 -10.34 -1.49
N ASN A 280 21.13 -11.36 -1.58
CA ASN A 280 20.80 -12.67 -2.12
C ASN A 280 19.59 -13.34 -1.45
N GLN A 281 19.28 -13.03 -0.18
CA GLN A 281 18.14 -13.60 0.54
C GLN A 281 16.79 -13.07 0.05
N GLN A 282 16.79 -11.95 -0.67
CA GLN A 282 15.57 -11.32 -1.19
C GLN A 282 15.16 -11.85 -2.57
N TRP A 283 16.03 -12.62 -3.23
CA TRP A 283 15.77 -13.22 -4.54
C TRP A 283 15.04 -14.56 -4.40
N PRO A 284 14.07 -14.87 -5.28
CA PRO A 284 13.57 -16.22 -5.44
C PRO A 284 14.70 -17.17 -5.85
N ASP A 285 14.65 -18.41 -5.36
CA ASP A 285 15.63 -19.46 -5.64
C ASP A 285 15.20 -20.41 -6.77
N THR A 286 14.15 -20.04 -7.52
CA THR A 286 13.50 -20.91 -8.51
C THR A 286 14.24 -21.03 -9.84
N ASP A 287 15.15 -20.10 -10.17
CA ASP A 287 15.87 -20.10 -11.46
C ASP A 287 17.23 -19.35 -11.37
N SER A 288 18.32 -20.08 -11.10
CA SER A 288 19.66 -19.48 -10.97
C SER A 288 20.17 -18.81 -12.25
N ASN A 289 19.84 -19.35 -13.41
CA ASN A 289 20.25 -18.83 -14.72
C ASN A 289 19.57 -17.48 -15.01
N LEU A 290 18.27 -17.37 -14.72
CA LEU A 290 17.54 -16.10 -14.83
C LEU A 290 18.09 -15.05 -13.86
N LYS A 291 18.44 -15.44 -12.64
CA LYS A 291 19.05 -14.53 -11.65
C LYS A 291 20.38 -13.96 -12.15
N GLN A 292 21.28 -14.80 -12.65
CA GLN A 292 22.55 -14.36 -13.26
C GLN A 292 22.30 -13.44 -14.47
N PHE A 293 21.33 -13.79 -15.32
CA PHE A 293 20.95 -12.94 -16.44
C PHE A 293 20.52 -11.54 -15.99
N ILE A 294 19.67 -11.46 -14.96
CA ILE A 294 19.23 -10.16 -14.42
C ILE A 294 20.40 -9.41 -13.77
N TYR A 295 21.32 -10.08 -13.08
CA TYR A 295 22.54 -9.45 -12.52
C TYR A 295 23.39 -8.75 -13.59
N ARG A 296 23.51 -9.35 -14.77
CA ARG A 296 24.17 -8.72 -15.91
C ARG A 296 23.39 -7.52 -16.46
N LEU A 297 22.05 -7.58 -16.50
CA LEU A 297 21.23 -6.44 -16.92
C LEU A 297 21.38 -5.23 -15.98
N ILE A 298 21.40 -5.45 -14.67
CA ILE A 298 21.49 -4.38 -13.66
C ILE A 298 22.93 -3.95 -13.33
N GLY A 299 23.93 -4.46 -14.05
CA GLY A 299 25.34 -4.07 -13.90
C GLY A 299 26.03 -4.57 -12.62
N LEU A 300 25.50 -5.62 -11.97
CA LEU A 300 26.19 -6.30 -10.86
C LEU A 300 27.23 -7.32 -11.35
N GLU A 301 27.09 -7.79 -12.59
CA GLU A 301 28.05 -8.62 -13.32
C GLU A 301 28.43 -7.96 -14.65
N THR A 302 29.20 -8.63 -15.51
CA THR A 302 29.58 -8.12 -16.84
C THR A 302 28.33 -7.74 -17.65
N PRO A 303 28.11 -6.43 -17.90
CA PRO A 303 26.89 -5.96 -18.57
C PRO A 303 26.80 -6.43 -20.01
N PHE A 304 25.59 -6.40 -20.57
CA PHE A 304 25.39 -6.58 -22.01
C PHE A 304 25.72 -5.30 -22.76
N GLU A 305 26.38 -5.43 -23.91
CA GLU A 305 26.73 -4.29 -24.76
C GLU A 305 25.52 -3.65 -25.44
N SER A 306 24.41 -4.40 -25.60
CA SER A 306 23.19 -3.91 -26.23
C SER A 306 21.96 -4.73 -25.83
N ALA A 307 20.77 -4.18 -26.08
CA ALA A 307 19.51 -4.89 -25.92
C ALA A 307 19.42 -6.14 -26.83
N GLU A 308 20.03 -6.10 -28.02
CA GLU A 308 20.11 -7.25 -28.92
C GLU A 308 20.95 -8.38 -28.31
N ALA A 309 22.14 -8.05 -27.81
CA ALA A 309 23.01 -9.03 -27.16
C ALA A 309 22.34 -9.66 -25.92
N ALA A 310 21.69 -8.83 -25.10
CA ALA A 310 20.91 -9.29 -23.95
C ALA A 310 19.76 -10.22 -24.38
N ARG A 311 19.00 -9.86 -25.42
CA ARG A 311 17.88 -10.67 -25.89
C ARG A 311 18.34 -12.03 -26.43
N LYS A 312 19.43 -12.06 -27.20
CA LYS A 312 20.01 -13.31 -27.70
C LYS A 312 20.41 -14.22 -26.54
N ALA A 313 21.11 -13.67 -25.54
CA ALA A 313 21.51 -14.42 -24.35
C ALA A 313 20.30 -14.93 -23.54
N LEU A 314 19.21 -14.16 -23.45
CA LEU A 314 17.97 -14.59 -22.78
C LEU A 314 17.34 -15.81 -23.45
N LEU A 315 17.30 -15.83 -24.79
CA LEU A 315 16.73 -16.92 -25.57
C LEU A 315 17.56 -18.21 -25.51
N GLU A 316 18.86 -18.09 -25.21
CA GLU A 316 19.78 -19.21 -25.03
C GLU A 316 19.79 -19.77 -23.60
N LEU A 317 19.11 -19.13 -22.64
CA LEU A 317 19.06 -19.62 -21.26
C LEU A 317 18.40 -21.02 -21.18
N PRO A 318 18.98 -21.96 -20.40
CA PRO A 318 18.37 -23.26 -20.16
C PRO A 318 16.94 -23.15 -19.60
N LYS A 319 16.10 -24.13 -19.95
CA LYS A 319 14.76 -24.31 -19.35
C LYS A 319 14.91 -24.77 -17.89
N GLU A 320 13.94 -24.41 -17.05
CA GLU A 320 13.98 -24.60 -15.59
C GLU A 320 14.50 -25.98 -15.16
N ASP A 321 15.61 -26.00 -14.42
CA ASP A 321 16.09 -27.21 -13.76
C ASP A 321 15.31 -27.40 -12.44
N ARG A 322 14.42 -28.41 -12.42
CA ARG A 322 13.89 -28.92 -11.15
C ARG A 322 14.97 -29.72 -10.42
N GLY A 323 15.73 -29.01 -9.60
CA GLY A 323 16.38 -29.54 -8.41
C GLY A 323 17.85 -29.91 -8.55
N LYS A 324 18.68 -29.24 -7.73
CA LYS A 324 19.38 -29.88 -6.61
C LYS A 324 20.10 -28.81 -5.78
N SER A 325 19.78 -28.79 -4.50
CA SER A 325 20.59 -28.16 -3.47
C SER A 325 21.88 -28.98 -3.28
N SER A 326 23.04 -28.31 -3.24
CA SER A 326 24.23 -28.84 -2.56
C SER A 326 25.23 -27.74 -2.19
N ALA A 327 25.33 -27.51 -0.89
CA ALA A 327 26.52 -27.38 -0.03
C ALA A 327 27.87 -26.84 -0.59
N ARG A 328 28.27 -25.69 0.00
CA ARG A 328 29.41 -25.46 0.94
C ARG A 328 30.85 -25.27 0.40
N SER A 329 31.54 -24.37 1.13
CA SER A 329 33.00 -24.21 1.38
C SER A 329 33.72 -23.16 0.52
N THR A 330 34.75 -22.41 0.94
CA THR A 330 35.35 -22.01 2.23
C THR A 330 36.38 -20.90 1.90
N ALA A 331 36.49 -19.91 2.79
CA ALA A 331 37.60 -18.97 3.09
C ALA A 331 38.79 -18.71 2.15
N SER A 332 39.15 -17.40 2.04
CA SER A 332 40.50 -16.83 2.30
C SER A 332 40.43 -15.29 2.13
N GLN A 333 40.55 -14.48 3.20
CA GLN A 333 41.72 -13.63 3.59
C GLN A 333 42.26 -12.73 2.45
N GLU A 334 42.41 -11.41 2.58
CA GLU A 334 43.29 -10.69 3.54
C GLU A 334 42.87 -9.24 3.87
N LEU A 335 43.30 -8.79 5.06
CA LEU A 335 43.36 -7.42 5.57
C LEU A 335 44.49 -6.59 4.92
N LYS A 336 44.33 -5.26 4.81
CA LYS A 336 45.41 -4.30 5.15
C LYS A 336 44.89 -3.05 5.88
N LYS A 337 45.68 -2.65 6.89
CA LYS A 337 45.47 -1.68 7.97
C LYS A 337 45.78 -0.22 7.58
N PRO A 338 45.34 0.78 8.37
CA PRO A 338 45.60 2.20 8.15
C PRO A 338 46.89 2.69 8.84
N LEU A 339 47.38 3.87 8.45
CA LEU A 339 48.44 4.60 9.17
C LEU A 339 47.90 5.89 9.83
N PRO A 340 48.43 6.31 11.00
CA PRO A 340 47.92 7.42 11.83
C PRO A 340 48.83 8.66 11.81
N THR A 341 48.31 9.83 12.22
CA THR A 341 48.88 10.77 13.23
C THR A 341 48.11 12.12 13.27
N PRO A 342 48.20 12.88 14.37
CA PRO A 342 47.10 13.69 14.87
C PRO A 342 47.27 15.18 14.58
N LEU A 343 46.41 15.73 13.71
CA LEU A 343 46.15 17.17 13.66
C LEU A 343 44.65 17.50 13.42
N ILE A 344 43.82 16.46 13.34
CA ILE A 344 42.42 16.54 12.91
C ILE A 344 41.48 16.81 14.10
N LEU A 345 41.90 16.54 15.33
CA LEU A 345 41.04 16.54 16.51
C LEU A 345 40.60 17.95 16.97
N LEU A 346 41.42 18.98 16.72
CA LEU A 346 41.08 20.37 17.04
C LEU A 346 40.13 21.00 16.01
N LEU A 347 40.21 20.58 14.75
CA LEU A 347 39.33 21.05 13.69
C LEU A 347 37.93 20.42 13.81
N ILE A 348 37.85 19.17 14.26
CA ILE A 348 36.59 18.46 14.52
C ILE A 348 35.80 19.09 15.67
N LEU A 349 36.45 19.54 16.74
CA LEU A 349 35.75 20.10 17.92
C LEU A 349 35.07 21.45 17.59
N PHE A 350 35.70 22.27 16.75
CA PHE A 350 35.15 23.56 16.32
C PHE A 350 33.99 23.39 15.30
N LEU A 351 34.11 22.41 14.40
CA LEU A 351 33.03 22.02 13.48
C LEU A 351 31.85 21.36 14.21
N LEU A 352 32.07 20.64 15.31
CA LEU A 352 30.99 20.03 16.12
C LEU A 352 30.16 21.07 16.88
N LEU A 353 30.76 22.18 17.34
CA LEU A 353 30.04 23.24 18.04
C LEU A 353 29.23 24.13 17.09
N LEU A 354 29.77 24.47 15.91
CA LEU A 354 29.04 25.21 14.88
C LEU A 354 28.00 24.32 14.16
N GLY A 355 28.32 23.03 13.96
CA GLY A 355 27.41 22.03 13.42
C GLY A 355 26.26 21.72 14.38
N GLY A 356 26.52 21.59 15.69
CA GLY A 356 25.50 21.26 16.68
C GLY A 356 24.39 22.31 16.82
N GLY A 357 24.73 23.60 16.73
CA GLY A 357 23.74 24.69 16.77
C GLY A 357 22.84 24.75 15.54
N ILE A 358 23.41 24.53 14.35
CA ILE A 358 22.67 24.49 13.08
C ILE A 358 21.82 23.21 13.00
N TRP A 359 22.35 22.09 13.51
CA TRP A 359 21.68 20.80 13.57
C TRP A 359 20.49 20.81 14.54
N TYR A 360 20.62 21.46 15.70
CA TYR A 360 19.50 21.62 16.66
C TYR A 360 18.37 22.49 16.09
N TRP A 361 18.71 23.54 15.35
CA TRP A 361 17.71 24.43 14.74
C TRP A 361 17.00 23.80 13.53
N LEU A 362 17.71 22.98 12.73
CA LEU A 362 17.12 22.25 11.59
C LEU A 362 16.31 21.01 12.02
N TRP A 363 16.65 20.33 13.12
CA TRP A 363 15.87 19.17 13.61
C TRP A 363 14.61 19.54 14.42
N GLY A 364 14.44 20.79 14.81
CA GLY A 364 13.26 21.26 15.54
C GLY A 364 11.96 21.29 14.72
N ARG A 365 12.05 21.14 13.39
CA ARG A 365 10.88 21.00 12.51
C ARG A 365 10.83 19.58 11.94
N LYS A 366 10.17 18.67 12.67
CA LYS A 366 9.67 17.42 12.08
C LYS A 366 8.66 17.80 11.00
N THR A 367 9.12 17.84 9.76
CA THR A 367 8.26 17.82 8.58
C THR A 367 7.78 16.39 8.41
N ASP A 368 6.47 16.21 8.27
CA ASP A 368 5.88 14.91 7.95
C ASP A 368 6.50 14.35 6.68
N ASN A 369 6.88 13.08 6.71
CA ASN A 369 7.60 12.43 5.61
C ASN A 369 6.74 12.50 4.33
N PRO A 370 7.20 13.15 3.24
CA PRO A 370 6.40 13.39 2.03
C PRO A 370 5.88 12.10 1.36
N ASN A 371 6.39 10.92 1.76
CA ASN A 371 6.03 9.62 1.22
C ASN A 371 4.97 8.84 2.03
N GLN A 372 4.53 9.32 3.19
CA GLN A 372 3.74 8.50 4.12
C GLN A 372 2.40 8.02 3.53
N TYR A 373 1.77 8.81 2.66
CA TYR A 373 0.42 8.54 2.14
C TYR A 373 0.37 8.28 0.62
N ILE A 374 1.50 7.93 -0.02
CA ILE A 374 1.52 7.66 -1.47
C ILE A 374 0.66 6.44 -1.84
N GLN A 375 0.69 5.38 -1.04
CA GLN A 375 -0.13 4.20 -1.31
C GLN A 375 -1.62 4.52 -1.12
N TRP A 376 -1.94 5.41 -0.17
CA TRP A 376 -3.28 5.95 0.02
C TRP A 376 -3.79 6.68 -1.22
N SER A 377 -2.99 7.60 -1.78
CA SER A 377 -3.40 8.39 -2.95
C SER A 377 -3.58 7.57 -4.24
N ARG A 378 -3.12 6.32 -4.27
CA ARG A 378 -3.32 5.40 -5.41
C ARG A 378 -4.64 4.62 -5.33
N LEU A 379 -5.33 4.61 -4.18
CA LEU A 379 -6.60 3.92 -4.04
C LEU A 379 -7.72 4.64 -4.81
N VAL A 380 -8.64 3.84 -5.37
CA VAL A 380 -9.95 4.32 -5.86
C VAL A 380 -10.64 5.08 -4.73
N ARG A 381 -11.21 6.24 -5.02
CA ARG A 381 -11.68 7.16 -3.98
C ARG A 381 -12.93 6.62 -3.30
N ASN A 382 -13.98 6.38 -4.09
CA ASN A 382 -15.33 6.12 -3.60
C ASN A 382 -15.91 4.80 -4.11
N PHE A 383 -16.94 4.30 -3.44
CA PHE A 383 -17.70 3.14 -3.89
C PHE A 383 -18.33 3.34 -5.27
N SER A 384 -18.71 4.58 -5.63
CA SER A 384 -19.27 4.93 -6.94
C SER A 384 -18.27 4.72 -8.10
N GLU A 385 -16.97 4.85 -7.82
CA GLU A 385 -15.88 4.73 -8.81
C GLU A 385 -15.42 3.27 -9.00
N VAL A 386 -15.93 2.33 -8.21
CA VAL A 386 -15.66 0.91 -8.41
C VAL A 386 -16.33 0.46 -9.72
N PRO A 387 -15.56 -0.02 -10.71
CA PRO A 387 -16.11 -0.43 -12.00
C PRO A 387 -16.82 -1.78 -11.89
N ASN A 388 -17.73 -2.04 -12.83
CA ASN A 388 -18.32 -3.37 -13.06
C ASN A 388 -18.99 -4.01 -11.84
N VAL A 389 -19.65 -3.21 -10.99
CA VAL A 389 -20.44 -3.72 -9.87
C VAL A 389 -21.60 -4.56 -10.40
N PRO A 390 -21.68 -5.87 -10.09
CA PRO A 390 -22.70 -6.74 -10.66
C PRO A 390 -24.07 -6.42 -10.07
N SER A 391 -25.09 -6.40 -10.92
CA SER A 391 -26.49 -6.34 -10.50
C SER A 391 -26.91 -7.65 -9.82
N GLY A 392 -27.61 -7.56 -8.69
CA GLY A 392 -28.12 -8.75 -7.98
C GLY A 392 -28.18 -8.60 -6.47
N GLN A 393 -28.76 -9.60 -5.82
CA GLN A 393 -28.76 -9.72 -4.36
C GLN A 393 -27.69 -10.72 -3.95
N PHE A 394 -26.76 -10.28 -3.11
CA PHE A 394 -25.67 -11.08 -2.59
C PHE A 394 -25.84 -11.24 -1.09
N THR A 395 -25.86 -12.48 -0.63
CA THR A 395 -25.89 -12.80 0.79
C THR A 395 -24.48 -13.14 1.27
N TYR A 396 -24.05 -12.50 2.35
CA TYR A 396 -22.74 -12.77 2.92
C TYR A 396 -22.81 -13.02 4.41
N THR A 397 -21.77 -13.65 4.93
CA THR A 397 -21.77 -14.15 6.31
C THR A 397 -20.49 -13.87 7.06
N GLY A 398 -20.51 -14.12 8.35
CA GLY A 398 -19.44 -13.99 9.32
C GLY A 398 -19.88 -14.72 10.59
N GLU A 399 -18.92 -15.08 11.43
CA GLU A 399 -19.25 -15.71 12.70
C GLU A 399 -20.07 -14.76 13.57
N LYS A 400 -21.05 -15.29 14.30
CA LYS A 400 -21.85 -14.53 15.25
C LYS A 400 -20.97 -14.08 16.40
N ASP A 401 -21.17 -12.86 16.87
CA ASP A 401 -20.37 -12.27 17.94
C ASP A 401 -18.86 -12.21 17.57
N SER A 402 -18.54 -12.00 16.29
CA SER A 402 -17.19 -11.74 15.76
C SER A 402 -16.90 -10.25 15.61
N THR A 403 -15.64 -9.89 15.34
CA THR A 403 -15.22 -8.53 14.95
C THR A 403 -16.13 -7.96 13.87
N TRP A 404 -16.37 -8.71 12.79
CA TRP A 404 -17.18 -8.22 11.68
C TRP A 404 -18.62 -7.94 12.10
N SER A 405 -19.25 -8.87 12.83
CA SER A 405 -20.61 -8.68 13.32
C SER A 405 -20.74 -7.48 14.26
N PHE A 406 -19.70 -7.21 15.06
CA PHE A 406 -19.67 -6.07 15.97
C PHE A 406 -19.53 -4.75 15.21
N VAL A 407 -18.56 -4.64 14.28
CA VAL A 407 -18.30 -3.38 13.57
C VAL A 407 -19.45 -2.94 12.68
N LEU A 408 -20.24 -3.88 12.14
CA LEU A 408 -21.45 -3.56 11.37
C LEU A 408 -22.50 -2.80 12.19
N THR A 409 -22.52 -2.98 13.51
CA THR A 409 -23.47 -2.30 14.41
C THR A 409 -23.01 -0.91 14.84
N GLN A 410 -21.73 -0.58 14.62
CA GLN A 410 -21.16 0.70 15.03
C GLN A 410 -21.65 1.83 14.13
N LEU A 411 -21.82 3.01 14.73
CA LEU A 411 -22.21 4.22 14.02
C LEU A 411 -20.99 4.83 13.32
N VAL A 412 -21.19 5.22 12.07
CA VAL A 412 -20.26 6.06 11.32
C VAL A 412 -21.03 7.25 10.79
N ASP A 413 -20.61 8.44 11.21
CA ASP A 413 -21.35 9.68 11.00
C ASP A 413 -22.79 9.55 11.57
N ASN A 414 -23.81 9.40 10.72
CA ASN A 414 -25.23 9.30 11.12
C ASN A 414 -25.89 7.95 10.74
N SER A 415 -25.12 6.91 10.43
CA SER A 415 -25.68 5.61 10.02
C SER A 415 -24.84 4.45 10.54
N ARG A 416 -25.44 3.26 10.69
CA ARG A 416 -24.65 2.07 11.03
C ARG A 416 -23.82 1.65 9.83
N LEU A 417 -22.62 1.13 10.07
CA LEU A 417 -21.77 0.63 8.98
C LEU A 417 -22.50 -0.43 8.14
N GLY A 418 -23.27 -1.32 8.76
CA GLY A 418 -24.07 -2.31 8.04
C GLY A 418 -25.08 -1.73 7.06
N ASP A 419 -25.74 -0.62 7.42
CA ASP A 419 -26.70 0.05 6.54
C ASP A 419 -25.98 0.65 5.32
N LEU A 420 -24.81 1.27 5.54
CA LEU A 420 -23.96 1.84 4.49
C LEU A 420 -23.44 0.77 3.51
N LEU A 421 -23.12 -0.43 4.02
CA LEU A 421 -22.60 -1.54 3.23
C LEU A 421 -23.69 -2.39 2.57
N THR A 422 -24.97 -2.21 2.94
CA THR A 422 -26.09 -2.95 2.32
C THR A 422 -26.31 -2.50 0.86
N ARG A 423 -26.24 -1.19 0.62
CA ARG A 423 -26.32 -0.59 -0.72
C ARG A 423 -25.20 0.46 -0.88
N PRO A 424 -23.94 0.02 -1.03
CA PRO A 424 -22.78 0.91 -1.03
C PRO A 424 -22.75 1.84 -2.24
N LYS A 425 -23.35 1.42 -3.36
CA LYS A 425 -23.45 2.18 -4.61
C LYS A 425 -24.93 2.29 -5.02
N PRO A 426 -25.64 3.40 -4.68
CA PRO A 426 -27.08 3.52 -4.91
C PRO A 426 -27.53 3.49 -6.37
N ASP A 427 -26.66 3.88 -7.29
CA ASP A 427 -26.86 3.83 -8.75
C ASP A 427 -26.68 2.42 -9.32
N ALA A 428 -26.08 1.50 -8.56
CA ALA A 428 -26.03 0.09 -8.90
C ALA A 428 -27.21 -0.67 -8.26
N THR A 429 -27.71 -1.68 -8.96
CA THR A 429 -28.79 -2.56 -8.45
C THR A 429 -28.26 -3.70 -7.56
N ALA A 430 -27.03 -3.58 -7.04
CA ALA A 430 -26.42 -4.55 -6.16
C ALA A 430 -26.88 -4.34 -4.71
N THR A 431 -27.31 -5.40 -4.02
CA THR A 431 -27.58 -5.40 -2.58
C THR A 431 -26.75 -6.46 -1.87
N PHE A 432 -26.19 -6.12 -0.71
CA PHE A 432 -25.35 -7.01 0.10
C PHE A 432 -25.97 -7.24 1.47
N ASP A 433 -26.57 -8.42 1.67
CA ASP A 433 -27.31 -8.75 2.88
C ASP A 433 -26.47 -9.62 3.82
N TYR A 434 -26.11 -9.05 4.97
CA TYR A 434 -25.37 -9.78 6.01
C TYR A 434 -26.27 -10.73 6.78
N LYS A 435 -25.84 -11.99 6.92
CA LYS A 435 -26.47 -12.99 7.78
C LYS A 435 -25.39 -13.73 8.57
N SER A 436 -25.29 -13.46 9.87
CA SER A 436 -24.34 -14.18 10.73
C SER A 436 -24.67 -15.66 10.84
N VAL A 437 -23.64 -16.46 11.10
CA VAL A 437 -23.75 -17.89 11.37
C VAL A 437 -23.16 -18.19 12.73
N LEU A 438 -23.62 -19.26 13.38
CA LEU A 438 -23.06 -19.72 14.64
C LEU A 438 -22.36 -21.06 14.43
N SER A 439 -21.07 -21.11 14.72
CA SER A 439 -20.32 -22.37 14.75
C SER A 439 -20.67 -23.20 15.98
N SER A 440 -20.85 -24.51 15.78
CA SER A 440 -21.11 -25.46 16.87
C SER A 440 -19.91 -25.60 17.82
N ASN A 441 -18.68 -25.49 17.28
CA ASN A 441 -17.45 -25.46 18.04
C ASN A 441 -16.88 -24.02 18.07
N ILE A 442 -17.04 -23.34 19.22
CA ILE A 442 -16.53 -21.98 19.43
C ILE A 442 -15.00 -21.91 19.34
N ASN A 443 -14.29 -23.01 19.64
CA ASN A 443 -12.83 -23.08 19.53
C ASN A 443 -12.35 -23.34 18.09
N ASN A 444 -13.27 -23.63 17.16
CA ASN A 444 -12.96 -23.78 15.74
C ASN A 444 -14.11 -23.20 14.88
N PRO A 445 -14.29 -21.87 14.84
CA PRO A 445 -15.49 -21.27 14.28
C PRO A 445 -15.41 -21.11 12.74
N ILE A 446 -15.50 -22.25 12.04
CA ILE A 446 -15.35 -22.33 10.57
C ILE A 446 -16.67 -22.27 9.80
N LYS A 447 -17.82 -22.10 10.47
CA LYS A 447 -19.14 -22.23 9.83
C LYS A 447 -19.34 -21.27 8.66
N SER A 448 -18.80 -20.06 8.78
CA SER A 448 -18.87 -19.04 7.74
C SER A 448 -18.20 -19.51 6.43
N LEU A 449 -17.06 -20.18 6.53
CA LEU A 449 -16.37 -20.77 5.39
C LEU A 449 -17.13 -21.98 4.81
N GLU A 450 -17.67 -22.86 5.65
CA GLU A 450 -18.47 -24.00 5.20
C GLU A 450 -19.69 -23.56 4.37
N GLU A 451 -20.38 -22.50 4.77
CA GLU A 451 -21.54 -22.00 4.04
C GLU A 451 -21.18 -21.42 2.67
N VAL A 452 -20.01 -20.81 2.53
CA VAL A 452 -19.50 -20.35 1.22
C VAL A 452 -19.09 -21.55 0.36
N GLN A 453 -18.41 -22.54 0.94
CA GLN A 453 -18.00 -23.76 0.22
C GLN A 453 -19.20 -24.58 -0.29
N THR A 454 -20.28 -24.60 0.49
CA THR A 454 -21.54 -25.30 0.16
C THR A 454 -22.53 -24.42 -0.60
N ASN A 455 -22.12 -23.22 -1.02
CA ASN A 455 -22.92 -22.28 -1.83
C ASN A 455 -24.22 -21.81 -1.16
N LYS A 456 -24.30 -21.85 0.17
CA LYS A 456 -25.40 -21.28 0.95
C LYS A 456 -25.28 -19.77 1.10
N LYS A 457 -24.07 -19.24 0.95
CA LYS A 457 -23.71 -17.81 0.98
C LYS A 457 -22.77 -17.51 -0.19
N ASP A 458 -22.84 -16.27 -0.68
CA ASP A 458 -22.02 -15.82 -1.81
C ASP A 458 -20.57 -15.59 -1.39
N PHE A 459 -20.36 -15.06 -0.18
CA PHE A 459 -19.03 -14.86 0.40
C PHE A 459 -19.10 -14.73 1.94
N ALA A 460 -17.94 -14.76 2.58
CA ALA A 460 -17.79 -14.60 4.02
C ALA A 460 -16.76 -13.53 4.35
N ILE A 461 -16.86 -12.97 5.56
CA ILE A 461 -15.84 -12.09 6.13
C ILE A 461 -15.36 -12.69 7.43
N THR A 462 -14.05 -12.95 7.52
CA THR A 462 -13.45 -13.61 8.68
C THR A 462 -11.93 -13.37 8.73
N SER A 463 -11.36 -13.52 9.93
CA SER A 463 -9.91 -13.59 10.15
C SER A 463 -9.35 -15.03 10.09
N LEU A 464 -10.23 -16.05 10.08
CA LEU A 464 -9.87 -17.45 10.17
C LEU A 464 -9.78 -18.06 8.77
N VAL A 465 -8.57 -18.17 8.23
CA VAL A 465 -8.33 -18.52 6.82
C VAL A 465 -7.39 -19.71 6.61
N ASP A 466 -7.05 -20.41 7.68
CA ASP A 466 -6.09 -21.53 7.67
C ASP A 466 -6.70 -22.78 6.99
N ASN A 467 -8.02 -22.92 7.03
CA ASN A 467 -8.78 -24.05 6.46
C ASN A 467 -9.41 -23.73 5.10
N ILE A 468 -8.88 -22.75 4.37
CA ILE A 468 -9.39 -22.37 3.05
C ILE A 468 -8.92 -23.39 2.01
N THR A 469 -9.88 -23.95 1.26
CA THR A 469 -9.62 -24.87 0.15
C THR A 469 -9.22 -24.11 -1.12
N ASP A 470 -8.58 -24.80 -2.07
CA ASP A 470 -8.16 -24.21 -3.35
C ASP A 470 -9.30 -23.59 -4.17
N LYS A 471 -10.55 -23.97 -3.87
CA LYS A 471 -11.78 -23.49 -4.51
C LYS A 471 -12.17 -22.06 -4.11
N LEU A 472 -11.58 -21.53 -3.04
CA LEU A 472 -11.89 -20.21 -2.50
C LEU A 472 -10.71 -19.26 -2.71
N ALA A 473 -11.02 -18.00 -2.97
CA ALA A 473 -10.11 -16.87 -2.95
C ALA A 473 -10.35 -16.05 -1.68
N LYS A 474 -9.31 -15.31 -1.26
CA LYS A 474 -9.38 -14.37 -0.14
C LYS A 474 -8.71 -13.06 -0.52
N LYS A 475 -9.30 -11.94 -0.11
CA LYS A 475 -8.71 -10.61 -0.27
C LYS A 475 -8.70 -9.89 1.08
N PRO A 476 -7.54 -9.44 1.58
CA PRO A 476 -7.49 -8.66 2.82
C PRO A 476 -8.18 -7.32 2.61
N VAL A 477 -8.98 -6.89 3.59
CA VAL A 477 -9.74 -5.63 3.53
C VAL A 477 -9.46 -4.70 4.70
N ALA A 478 -8.98 -5.22 5.81
CA ALA A 478 -8.52 -4.47 6.98
C ALA A 478 -7.66 -5.40 7.86
N TYR A 479 -7.11 -4.86 8.94
CA TYR A 479 -6.61 -5.63 10.05
C TYR A 479 -7.45 -5.41 11.31
N ASP A 480 -7.35 -6.36 12.22
CA ASP A 480 -7.77 -6.27 13.62
C ASP A 480 -6.67 -6.93 14.47
N GLY A 481 -6.82 -6.93 15.79
CA GLY A 481 -5.85 -7.55 16.67
C GLY A 481 -6.37 -7.73 18.07
N LEU A 482 -5.62 -8.48 18.88
CA LEU A 482 -5.93 -8.64 20.30
C LEU A 482 -5.13 -7.64 21.10
N LEU A 483 -5.81 -6.69 21.75
CA LEU A 483 -5.19 -5.87 22.77
C LEU A 483 -5.31 -6.60 24.10
N VAL A 484 -4.16 -6.93 24.69
CA VAL A 484 -4.09 -7.43 26.07
C VAL A 484 -4.05 -6.25 27.01
N PHE A 485 -4.96 -6.20 27.98
CA PHE A 485 -5.04 -5.11 28.94
C PHE A 485 -5.08 -5.61 30.38
N VAL A 486 -4.52 -4.80 31.27
CA VAL A 486 -4.57 -4.99 32.72
C VAL A 486 -5.31 -3.84 33.37
N ALA A 487 -5.78 -4.06 34.60
CA ALA A 487 -6.45 -3.02 35.35
C ALA A 487 -5.61 -1.74 35.47
N PHE A 488 -6.24 -0.61 35.17
CA PHE A 488 -5.61 0.70 35.12
C PHE A 488 -6.37 1.72 35.95
N ASN A 489 -5.63 2.50 36.72
CA ASN A 489 -6.13 3.69 37.40
C ASN A 489 -5.02 4.76 37.46
N LYS A 490 -5.40 6.03 37.51
CA LYS A 490 -4.45 7.16 37.53
C LYS A 490 -3.73 7.35 38.88
N ARG A 491 -3.93 6.47 39.86
CA ARG A 491 -3.25 6.56 41.17
C ARG A 491 -1.81 6.05 41.03
N ASP A 492 -0.89 6.62 41.80
CA ASP A 492 0.57 6.46 41.63
C ASP A 492 1.12 5.02 41.69
N SER A 493 0.29 4.02 42.03
CA SER A 493 0.65 2.59 41.98
C SER A 493 -0.43 1.77 41.28
N ASN A 494 -0.30 1.58 39.97
CA ASN A 494 -1.12 0.67 39.19
C ASN A 494 -0.27 -0.44 38.56
N LEU A 495 -0.90 -1.56 38.20
CA LEU A 495 -0.23 -2.74 37.69
C LEU A 495 0.48 -2.49 36.35
N ALA A 496 -0.06 -1.60 35.51
CA ALA A 496 0.56 -1.22 34.24
C ALA A 496 1.92 -0.53 34.44
N ASN A 497 2.03 0.39 35.40
CA ASN A 497 3.29 1.03 35.80
C ASN A 497 4.31 -0.02 36.24
N ALA A 498 3.89 -0.94 37.11
CA ALA A 498 4.76 -1.97 37.68
C ALA A 498 5.30 -2.96 36.61
N LEU A 499 4.51 -3.22 35.56
CA LEU A 499 4.91 -4.00 34.38
C LEU A 499 5.75 -3.21 33.37
N GLY A 500 5.93 -1.90 33.57
CA GLY A 500 6.53 -1.02 32.57
C GLY A 500 5.74 -0.99 31.26
N GLY A 501 4.42 -1.19 31.33
CA GLY A 501 3.51 -1.13 30.20
C GLY A 501 3.65 -2.26 29.18
N LYS A 502 4.32 -3.37 29.50
CA LYS A 502 4.63 -4.44 28.54
C LYS A 502 4.51 -5.84 29.13
N ILE A 503 4.32 -6.83 28.25
CA ILE A 503 4.32 -8.25 28.57
C ILE A 503 4.77 -9.08 27.37
N SER A 504 5.44 -10.22 27.59
CA SER A 504 5.84 -11.12 26.50
C SER A 504 4.78 -12.16 26.17
N LEU A 505 4.79 -12.67 24.93
CA LEU A 505 3.92 -13.78 24.51
C LEU A 505 4.08 -15.02 25.41
N GLU A 506 5.30 -15.33 25.84
CA GLU A 506 5.55 -16.47 26.72
C GLU A 506 4.96 -16.25 28.12
N GLN A 507 5.08 -15.05 28.69
CA GLN A 507 4.42 -14.72 29.95
C GLN A 507 2.90 -14.79 29.83
N LEU A 508 2.33 -14.35 28.71
CA LEU A 508 0.91 -14.49 28.43
C LEU A 508 0.49 -15.95 28.38
N ARG A 509 1.21 -16.79 27.63
CA ARG A 509 0.97 -18.23 27.59
C ARG A 509 0.97 -18.82 28.99
N GLN A 510 1.99 -18.53 29.80
CA GLN A 510 2.11 -19.05 31.17
C GLN A 510 1.00 -18.56 32.11
N ILE A 511 0.55 -17.31 32.01
CA ILE A 511 -0.60 -16.79 32.76
C ILE A 511 -1.87 -17.55 32.38
N TYR A 512 -2.13 -17.64 31.08
CA TYR A 512 -3.36 -18.18 30.54
C TYR A 512 -3.45 -19.71 30.63
N THR A 513 -2.33 -20.41 30.80
CA THR A 513 -2.28 -21.85 31.15
C THR A 513 -2.19 -22.11 32.66
N GLY A 514 -2.16 -21.06 33.50
CA GLY A 514 -2.10 -21.18 34.96
C GLY A 514 -0.73 -21.58 35.53
N LYS A 515 0.36 -21.52 34.74
CA LYS A 515 1.73 -21.68 35.24
C LYS A 515 2.16 -20.48 36.09
N ILE A 516 1.70 -19.28 35.69
CA ILE A 516 1.80 -18.05 36.49
C ILE A 516 0.43 -17.78 37.10
N THR A 517 0.36 -17.79 38.42
CA THR A 517 -0.87 -17.54 39.20
C THR A 517 -0.76 -16.30 40.08
N ASN A 518 0.44 -15.71 40.21
CA ASN A 518 0.69 -14.50 40.99
C ASN A 518 1.63 -13.55 40.22
N TRP A 519 1.34 -12.25 40.26
CA TRP A 519 2.14 -11.24 39.57
C TRP A 519 3.61 -11.22 40.02
N GLN A 520 3.93 -11.59 41.27
CA GLN A 520 5.32 -11.70 41.76
C GLN A 520 6.16 -12.74 41.01
N GLN A 521 5.54 -13.74 40.39
CA GLN A 521 6.26 -14.78 39.63
C GLN A 521 6.83 -14.25 38.31
N ILE A 522 6.27 -13.16 37.78
CA ILE A 522 6.80 -12.49 36.57
C ILE A 522 8.04 -11.67 36.93
N ASN A 523 7.98 -10.94 38.03
CA ASN A 523 9.06 -10.12 38.54
C ASN A 523 8.86 -9.94 40.05
N PRO A 524 9.85 -10.28 40.90
CA PRO A 524 9.73 -10.15 42.35
C PRO A 524 9.39 -8.74 42.86
N LYS A 525 9.60 -7.70 42.03
CA LYS A 525 9.23 -6.30 42.34
C LYS A 525 7.73 -6.00 42.15
N LEU A 526 6.97 -6.91 41.54
CA LEU A 526 5.53 -6.77 41.36
C LEU A 526 4.78 -7.05 42.68
N PRO A 527 3.54 -6.54 42.84
CA PRO A 527 2.77 -6.80 44.05
C PRO A 527 2.40 -8.28 44.19
N ASN A 528 2.34 -8.76 45.44
CA ASN A 528 1.79 -10.08 45.77
C ASN A 528 0.28 -10.08 45.50
N LEU A 529 -0.08 -10.35 44.25
CA LEU A 529 -1.43 -10.17 43.74
C LEU A 529 -1.79 -11.38 42.87
N PRO A 530 -2.89 -12.09 43.18
CA PRO A 530 -3.34 -13.21 42.34
C PRO A 530 -3.71 -12.75 40.93
N VAL A 531 -3.28 -13.52 39.92
CA VAL A 531 -3.63 -13.26 38.52
C VAL A 531 -5.03 -13.81 38.24
N LYS A 532 -5.91 -12.96 37.70
CA LYS A 532 -7.27 -13.31 37.30
C LYS A 532 -7.40 -13.18 35.77
N PRO A 533 -7.17 -14.25 34.99
CA PRO A 533 -7.24 -14.18 33.53
C PRO A 533 -8.68 -14.25 33.04
N PHE A 534 -9.08 -13.27 32.24
CA PHE A 534 -10.34 -13.23 31.51
C PHE A 534 -10.11 -13.39 30.02
N ALA A 535 -11.08 -14.00 29.35
CA ALA A 535 -11.12 -14.16 27.90
C ALA A 535 -12.40 -13.54 27.34
N PRO A 536 -12.34 -12.93 26.14
CA PRO A 536 -13.48 -12.36 25.46
C PRO A 536 -14.49 -13.46 25.08
N THR A 537 -15.70 -13.05 24.67
CA THR A 537 -16.74 -13.99 24.21
C THR A 537 -16.68 -14.26 22.71
N GLU A 538 -15.94 -13.43 21.98
CA GLU A 538 -15.76 -13.47 20.54
C GLU A 538 -15.02 -14.75 20.11
N PRO A 539 -15.66 -15.66 19.34
CA PRO A 539 -15.03 -16.91 18.92
C PRO A 539 -13.75 -16.71 18.11
N GLU A 540 -13.74 -15.75 17.18
CA GLU A 540 -12.55 -15.44 16.38
C GLU A 540 -11.40 -14.92 17.24
N ALA A 541 -11.67 -14.10 18.25
CA ALA A 541 -10.64 -13.57 19.14
C ALA A 541 -10.01 -14.68 20.00
N ILE A 542 -10.84 -15.61 20.52
CA ILE A 542 -10.36 -16.79 21.25
C ILE A 542 -9.49 -17.66 20.33
N SER A 543 -9.97 -17.96 19.12
CA SER A 543 -9.23 -18.79 18.15
C SER A 543 -7.90 -18.15 17.75
N LYS A 544 -7.86 -16.83 17.54
CA LYS A 544 -6.61 -16.09 17.29
C LYS A 544 -5.67 -16.09 18.49
N PHE A 545 -6.18 -16.01 19.72
CA PHE A 545 -5.35 -16.12 20.90
C PHE A 545 -4.72 -17.52 21.02
N GLN A 546 -5.51 -18.58 20.79
CA GLN A 546 -5.02 -19.96 20.77
C GLN A 546 -3.94 -20.17 19.68
N GLN A 547 -4.18 -19.63 18.49
CA GLN A 547 -3.24 -19.69 17.37
C GLN A 547 -1.92 -18.97 17.67
N ILE A 548 -1.97 -17.75 18.18
CA ILE A 548 -0.79 -16.88 18.28
C ILE A 548 -0.06 -17.10 19.61
N VAL A 549 -0.78 -17.17 20.73
CA VAL A 549 -0.19 -17.23 22.08
C VAL A 549 0.01 -18.67 22.54
N LEU A 550 -0.98 -19.55 22.33
CA LEU A 550 -0.89 -20.95 22.73
C LEU A 550 -0.29 -21.85 21.65
N GLN A 551 -0.04 -21.30 20.45
CA GLN A 551 0.56 -22.00 19.31
C GLN A 551 -0.25 -23.24 18.87
N ASN A 552 -1.58 -23.21 19.07
CA ASN A 552 -2.49 -24.33 18.85
C ASN A 552 -2.06 -25.63 19.57
N ALA A 553 -1.37 -25.52 20.72
CA ALA A 553 -0.94 -26.67 21.50
C ALA A 553 -2.13 -27.25 22.30
N PRO A 554 -2.58 -28.50 22.03
CA PRO A 554 -3.82 -29.03 22.61
C PRO A 554 -3.84 -29.04 24.15
N GLN A 555 -2.68 -29.29 24.78
CA GLN A 555 -2.55 -29.26 26.23
C GLN A 555 -2.76 -27.86 26.81
N ASP A 556 -2.17 -26.84 26.17
CA ASP A 556 -2.30 -25.46 26.62
C ASP A 556 -3.70 -24.91 26.37
N GLU A 557 -4.36 -25.33 25.27
CA GLU A 557 -5.76 -24.99 25.02
C GLU A 557 -6.70 -25.57 26.07
N ALA A 558 -6.45 -26.81 26.51
CA ALA A 558 -7.21 -27.44 27.58
C ALA A 558 -6.99 -26.71 28.92
N LEU A 559 -5.73 -26.35 29.25
CA LEU A 559 -5.41 -25.55 30.43
C LEU A 559 -6.05 -24.16 30.39
N PHE A 560 -6.00 -23.51 29.22
CA PHE A 560 -6.67 -22.24 28.97
C PHE A 560 -8.16 -22.34 29.25
N ALA A 561 -8.85 -23.32 28.65
CA ALA A 561 -10.28 -23.52 28.84
C ALA A 561 -10.67 -23.77 30.31
N ALA A 562 -9.81 -24.45 31.08
CA ALA A 562 -10.02 -24.70 32.50
C ALA A 562 -9.71 -23.49 33.39
N LYS A 563 -8.79 -22.60 32.97
CA LYS A 563 -8.27 -21.51 33.81
C LYS A 563 -8.99 -20.17 33.61
N VAL A 564 -9.43 -19.86 32.39
CA VAL A 564 -9.95 -18.53 32.07
C VAL A 564 -11.43 -18.37 32.39
N THR A 565 -11.79 -17.19 32.88
CA THR A 565 -13.19 -16.79 32.96
C THR A 565 -13.60 -16.12 31.65
N LYS A 566 -14.52 -16.73 30.90
CA LYS A 566 -15.08 -16.12 29.70
C LYS A 566 -16.09 -15.03 30.09
N LEU A 567 -15.83 -13.79 29.69
CA LEU A 567 -16.69 -12.65 29.96
C LEU A 567 -16.52 -11.61 28.84
N ASP A 568 -17.64 -11.02 28.38
CA ASP A 568 -17.60 -9.97 27.37
C ASP A 568 -16.62 -8.85 27.77
N THR A 569 -15.89 -8.32 26.79
CA THR A 569 -14.81 -7.34 27.00
C THR A 569 -15.29 -6.12 27.80
N THR A 570 -16.47 -5.57 27.47
CA THR A 570 -17.05 -4.42 28.16
C THR A 570 -17.45 -4.78 29.58
N LYS A 571 -17.98 -5.99 29.81
CA LYS A 571 -18.29 -6.47 31.18
C LYS A 571 -17.03 -6.65 32.01
N THR A 572 -15.95 -7.17 31.43
CA THR A 572 -14.65 -7.31 32.11
C THR A 572 -14.08 -5.95 32.52
N GLN A 573 -14.16 -4.95 31.65
CA GLN A 573 -13.73 -3.59 31.98
C GLN A 573 -14.62 -2.91 33.03
N ASN A 574 -15.92 -3.18 33.03
CA ASN A 574 -16.83 -2.73 34.09
C ASN A 574 -16.50 -3.39 35.44
N LEU A 575 -16.11 -4.66 35.44
CA LEU A 575 -15.62 -5.35 36.64
C LEU A 575 -14.33 -4.72 37.16
N ILE A 576 -13.37 -4.43 36.27
CA ILE A 576 -12.15 -3.70 36.63
C ILE A 576 -12.50 -2.35 37.27
N ARG A 577 -13.42 -1.60 36.64
CA ARG A 577 -13.89 -0.30 37.12
C ARG A 577 -14.51 -0.41 38.51
N SER A 578 -15.42 -1.36 38.73
CA SER A 578 -16.06 -1.54 40.03
C SER A 578 -15.05 -1.93 41.11
N GLU A 579 -14.17 -2.90 40.86
CA GLU A 579 -13.15 -3.29 41.85
C GLU A 579 -12.20 -2.13 42.17
N THR A 580 -11.87 -1.30 41.18
CA THR A 580 -11.02 -0.11 41.34
C THR A 580 -11.71 1.00 42.14
N LEU A 581 -12.99 1.28 41.88
CA LEU A 581 -13.78 2.28 42.61
C LEU A 581 -13.97 1.90 44.08
N ASP A 582 -14.10 0.61 44.36
CA ASP A 582 -14.17 0.06 45.73
C ASP A 582 -12.82 0.07 46.47
N GLY A 583 -11.77 0.63 45.86
CA GLY A 583 -10.43 0.74 46.44
C GLY A 583 -9.64 -0.57 46.45
N ARG A 584 -10.08 -1.61 45.73
CA ARG A 584 -9.39 -2.90 45.67
C ARG A 584 -8.29 -2.86 44.61
N THR A 585 -7.10 -3.36 44.96
CA THR A 585 -6.09 -3.71 43.95
C THR A 585 -6.53 -4.99 43.25
N THR A 586 -6.61 -4.97 41.92
CA THR A 586 -7.05 -6.13 41.14
C THR A 586 -5.96 -6.64 40.21
N GLY A 587 -5.80 -7.97 40.18
CA GLY A 587 -4.87 -8.66 39.30
C GLY A 587 -5.51 -9.13 38.00
N ILE A 588 -6.59 -8.47 37.55
CA ILE A 588 -7.26 -8.79 36.30
C ILE A 588 -6.35 -8.50 35.11
N ILE A 589 -6.26 -9.50 34.23
CA ILE A 589 -5.71 -9.40 32.88
C ILE A 589 -6.74 -9.97 31.91
N SER A 590 -6.96 -9.29 30.80
CA SER A 590 -7.86 -9.74 29.75
C SER A 590 -7.30 -9.39 28.38
N PHE A 591 -7.87 -9.98 27.33
CA PHE A 591 -7.66 -9.53 25.96
C PHE A 591 -9.01 -9.30 25.27
N GLY A 592 -9.00 -8.55 24.18
CA GLY A 592 -10.17 -8.31 23.35
C GLY A 592 -9.79 -7.70 22.01
N ILE A 593 -10.74 -7.68 21.08
CA ILE A 593 -10.58 -7.06 19.77
C ILE A 593 -10.39 -5.54 19.91
N ILE A 594 -9.69 -4.90 18.98
CA ILE A 594 -9.35 -3.47 19.06
C ILE A 594 -10.61 -2.62 19.19
N SER A 595 -11.62 -2.89 18.36
CA SER A 595 -12.86 -2.12 18.29
C SER A 595 -13.69 -2.11 19.59
N LYS A 596 -13.45 -3.06 20.51
CA LYS A 596 -14.09 -3.08 21.85
C LYS A 596 -13.18 -2.58 22.97
N THR A 597 -11.87 -2.53 22.75
CA THR A 597 -10.88 -2.23 23.79
C THR A 597 -10.35 -0.80 23.71
N LEU A 598 -10.29 -0.19 22.52
CA LEU A 598 -9.66 1.12 22.30
C LEU A 598 -10.34 2.28 23.05
N SER A 599 -11.67 2.31 23.07
CA SER A 599 -12.46 3.44 23.61
C SER A 599 -12.74 3.34 25.10
N GLN A 600 -11.87 2.68 25.85
CA GLN A 600 -12.14 2.27 27.23
C GLN A 600 -10.96 2.62 28.13
N CYS A 601 -11.23 3.28 29.25
CA CYS A 601 -10.20 3.89 30.08
C CYS A 601 -9.76 3.08 31.30
N THR A 602 -10.46 1.98 31.62
CA THR A 602 -10.22 1.20 32.85
C THR A 602 -9.19 0.08 32.67
N GLY A 603 -8.83 -0.23 31.42
CA GLY A 603 -7.81 -1.22 31.07
C GLY A 603 -6.66 -0.56 30.31
N TYR A 604 -5.43 -0.70 30.79
CA TYR A 604 -4.24 -0.25 30.07
C TYR A 604 -3.80 -1.34 29.08
N PRO A 605 -3.78 -1.08 27.76
CA PRO A 605 -3.32 -2.05 26.78
C PRO A 605 -1.79 -2.17 26.81
N LEU A 606 -1.30 -3.38 27.06
CA LEU A 606 0.12 -3.68 27.20
C LEU A 606 0.80 -3.83 25.83
N ALA A 607 2.02 -3.32 25.74
CA ALA A 607 2.92 -3.60 24.63
C ALA A 607 3.31 -5.08 24.64
N ILE A 608 3.33 -5.72 23.46
CA ILE A 608 3.60 -7.16 23.35
C ILE A 608 5.02 -7.40 22.87
N ALA A 609 5.80 -8.14 23.66
CA ALA A 609 7.12 -8.62 23.28
C ALA A 609 7.07 -10.04 22.72
N ASP A 610 7.80 -10.27 21.66
CA ASP A 610 8.08 -11.60 21.10
C ASP A 610 9.56 -11.94 21.36
N ALA A 611 9.91 -13.21 21.56
CA ALA A 611 11.19 -13.65 22.13
C ALA A 611 12.45 -13.12 21.41
N LYS A 612 12.31 -12.65 20.16
CA LYS A 612 13.39 -12.09 19.33
C LYS A 612 13.23 -10.60 19.00
N LYS A 613 12.18 -9.93 19.48
CA LYS A 613 11.81 -8.56 19.10
C LYS A 613 11.49 -7.70 20.33
N SER A 614 11.73 -6.39 20.21
CA SER A 614 11.31 -5.42 21.22
C SER A 614 9.78 -5.45 21.40
N ALA A 615 9.30 -5.03 22.57
CA ALA A 615 7.87 -4.88 22.81
C ALA A 615 7.26 -3.84 21.86
N ILE A 616 6.12 -4.16 21.26
CA ILE A 616 5.43 -3.28 20.30
C ILE A 616 4.13 -2.79 20.92
N GLN A 617 3.98 -1.47 21.00
CA GLN A 617 2.78 -0.78 21.43
C GLN A 617 2.14 -0.10 20.22
N PRO A 618 1.01 -0.60 19.69
CA PRO A 618 0.40 -0.02 18.50
C PRO A 618 -0.47 1.21 18.78
N LEU A 619 -0.83 1.49 20.05
CA LEU A 619 -1.66 2.62 20.42
C LEU A 619 -0.81 3.87 20.65
N PHE A 620 -1.14 4.95 19.94
CA PHE A 620 -0.40 6.22 19.93
C PHE A 620 -1.28 7.38 20.37
N GLN A 621 -0.65 8.40 20.94
CA GLN A 621 -1.26 9.70 21.20
C GLN A 621 -1.20 10.59 19.95
N LYS A 622 -2.30 11.25 19.61
CA LYS A 622 -2.41 12.16 18.47
C LYS A 622 -1.53 13.40 18.63
N ARG A 623 -1.53 14.03 19.81
CA ARG A 623 -0.78 15.28 20.07
C ARG A 623 0.73 15.08 19.91
N ASP A 624 1.28 14.08 20.60
CA ASP A 624 2.72 13.89 20.70
C ASP A 624 3.27 12.89 19.67
N ARG A 625 2.38 12.22 18.92
CA ARG A 625 2.70 11.13 17.96
C ARG A 625 3.72 10.12 18.51
N ARG A 626 3.46 9.67 19.73
CA ARG A 626 4.24 8.64 20.42
C ARG A 626 3.33 7.53 20.92
N SER A 627 3.91 6.35 21.13
CA SER A 627 3.22 5.25 21.80
C SER A 627 2.76 5.68 23.21
N ILE A 628 1.63 5.14 23.63
CA ILE A 628 1.15 5.34 25.00
C ILE A 628 2.14 4.79 26.03
N ASN A 629 2.13 5.38 27.22
CA ASN A 629 2.88 4.96 28.38
C ASN A 629 1.93 4.80 29.57
N PRO A 630 2.29 4.02 30.61
CA PRO A 630 1.43 3.81 31.78
C PRO A 630 1.11 5.06 32.61
N SER A 631 1.76 6.20 32.39
CA SER A 631 1.42 7.48 33.02
C SER A 631 0.40 8.31 32.22
N ASP A 632 0.02 7.88 31.01
CA ASP A 632 -0.91 8.60 30.15
C ASP A 632 -2.38 8.46 30.61
N ASP A 633 -3.18 9.50 30.38
CA ASP A 633 -4.60 9.50 30.72
C ASP A 633 -5.44 8.93 29.57
N LEU A 634 -5.75 7.63 29.64
CA LEU A 634 -6.54 6.93 28.62
C LEU A 634 -8.02 7.36 28.58
N CYS A 635 -8.49 8.21 29.49
CA CYS A 635 -9.88 8.72 29.46
C CYS A 635 -10.11 9.78 28.38
N GLN A 636 -9.03 10.34 27.80
CA GLN A 636 -9.11 11.29 26.70
C GLN A 636 -9.23 10.55 25.37
N HIS A 637 -10.36 9.87 25.14
CA HIS A 637 -10.55 8.94 24.03
C HIS A 637 -10.24 9.54 22.64
N ASP A 638 -10.51 10.83 22.44
CA ASP A 638 -10.25 11.52 21.17
C ASP A 638 -8.76 11.74 20.90
N ASP A 639 -7.89 11.53 21.89
CA ASP A 639 -6.44 11.75 21.78
C ASP A 639 -5.66 10.49 21.37
N TYR A 640 -6.32 9.34 21.18
CA TYR A 640 -5.64 8.08 20.86
C TYR A 640 -6.02 7.49 19.50
N TYR A 641 -5.08 6.82 18.85
CA TYR A 641 -5.29 6.11 17.58
C TYR A 641 -4.33 4.93 17.43
N VAL A 642 -4.69 3.95 16.60
CA VAL A 642 -3.78 2.84 16.24
C VAL A 642 -2.90 3.28 15.08
N ASP A 643 -1.58 3.30 15.28
CA ASP A 643 -0.63 3.61 14.22
C ASP A 643 -0.49 2.42 13.27
N VAL A 644 -0.89 2.60 12.00
CA VAL A 644 -0.95 1.51 11.01
C VAL A 644 0.44 0.87 10.78
N THR A 645 1.49 1.68 10.70
CA THR A 645 2.86 1.20 10.43
C THR A 645 3.37 0.32 11.57
N THR A 646 3.19 0.79 12.82
CA THR A 646 3.57 0.04 14.02
C THR A 646 2.70 -1.21 14.19
N PHE A 647 1.41 -1.10 13.87
CA PHE A 647 0.46 -2.20 13.97
C PHE A 647 0.80 -3.37 13.04
N GLN A 648 1.30 -3.11 11.83
CA GLN A 648 1.73 -4.18 10.91
C GLN A 648 2.83 -5.09 11.49
N SER A 649 3.58 -4.60 12.47
CA SER A 649 4.58 -5.40 13.21
C SER A 649 4.05 -5.94 14.54
N TYR A 650 2.84 -5.60 14.96
CA TYR A 650 2.28 -5.98 16.25
C TYR A 650 2.04 -7.50 16.33
N PRO A 651 2.59 -8.22 17.32
CA PRO A 651 2.54 -9.69 17.35
C PRO A 651 1.13 -10.29 17.42
N LEU A 652 0.15 -9.56 17.96
CA LEU A 652 -1.24 -10.01 18.07
C LEU A 652 -2.15 -9.39 17.01
N GLY A 653 -1.59 -8.77 15.97
CA GLY A 653 -2.33 -8.25 14.81
C GLY A 653 -2.59 -9.34 13.77
N TYR A 654 -3.76 -9.33 13.15
CA TYR A 654 -4.14 -10.25 12.09
C TYR A 654 -5.05 -9.60 11.03
N PRO A 655 -4.94 -10.03 9.77
CA PRO A 655 -5.80 -9.55 8.70
C PRO A 655 -7.23 -10.07 8.79
N ILE A 656 -8.18 -9.25 8.33
CA ILE A 656 -9.57 -9.61 8.04
C ILE A 656 -9.71 -9.74 6.53
N PHE A 657 -10.31 -10.85 6.09
CA PHE A 657 -10.47 -11.16 4.68
C PHE A 657 -11.92 -11.19 4.26
N VAL A 658 -12.19 -10.77 3.03
CA VAL A 658 -13.35 -11.22 2.28
C VAL A 658 -12.97 -12.52 1.56
N VAL A 659 -13.71 -13.60 1.82
CA VAL A 659 -13.47 -14.93 1.28
C VAL A 659 -14.62 -15.32 0.37
N TYR A 660 -14.32 -15.67 -0.88
CA TYR A 660 -15.32 -15.90 -1.94
C TYR A 660 -14.90 -17.02 -2.90
N PRO A 661 -15.85 -17.66 -3.62
CA PRO A 661 -15.52 -18.71 -4.59
C PRO A 661 -14.67 -18.20 -5.76
N LYS A 662 -13.73 -19.03 -6.25
CA LYS A 662 -12.95 -18.74 -7.48
C LYS A 662 -13.72 -19.03 -8.79
N ASP A 663 -14.95 -19.51 -8.68
CA ASP A 663 -15.79 -19.91 -9.81
C ASP A 663 -16.13 -18.73 -10.73
N SER A 664 -15.60 -18.74 -11.95
CA SER A 664 -15.79 -17.68 -12.96
C SER A 664 -17.21 -17.63 -13.52
N ASN A 665 -18.04 -18.65 -13.28
CA ASN A 665 -19.44 -18.65 -13.72
C ASN A 665 -20.38 -17.91 -12.76
N ARG A 666 -19.86 -17.45 -11.62
CA ARG A 666 -20.64 -16.69 -10.63
C ARG A 666 -20.50 -15.20 -10.81
N LEU A 667 -21.56 -14.50 -10.45
CA LEU A 667 -21.50 -13.05 -10.32
C LEU A 667 -20.43 -12.68 -9.26
N PRO A 668 -19.54 -11.71 -9.54
CA PRO A 668 -18.38 -11.39 -8.72
C PRO A 668 -18.74 -10.58 -7.47
N GLY A 669 -19.74 -10.99 -6.68
CA GLY A 669 -20.23 -10.26 -5.51
C GLY A 669 -19.15 -10.06 -4.44
N GLY A 670 -18.48 -11.15 -4.03
CA GLY A 670 -17.44 -11.09 -2.99
C GLY A 670 -16.19 -10.32 -3.40
N SER A 671 -15.69 -10.51 -4.62
CA SER A 671 -14.52 -9.76 -5.11
C SER A 671 -14.82 -8.27 -5.29
N THR A 672 -16.03 -7.93 -5.76
CA THR A 672 -16.48 -6.53 -5.86
C THR A 672 -16.64 -5.90 -4.48
N PHE A 673 -17.26 -6.59 -3.53
CA PHE A 673 -17.40 -6.10 -2.16
C PHE A 673 -16.02 -5.86 -1.52
N ALA A 674 -15.07 -6.76 -1.75
CA ALA A 674 -13.70 -6.58 -1.31
C ALA A 674 -13.01 -5.38 -1.98
N GLN A 675 -13.26 -5.14 -3.28
CA GLN A 675 -12.77 -3.94 -3.97
C GLN A 675 -13.34 -2.66 -3.35
N MET A 676 -14.65 -2.63 -3.05
CA MET A 676 -15.30 -1.51 -2.37
C MET A 676 -14.64 -1.23 -1.01
N LEU A 677 -14.45 -2.26 -0.18
CA LEU A 677 -13.81 -2.09 1.13
C LEU A 677 -12.35 -1.59 1.03
N THR A 678 -11.64 -1.89 -0.06
CA THR A 678 -10.28 -1.40 -0.31
C THR A 678 -10.19 -0.01 -0.97
N THR A 679 -11.31 0.68 -1.20
CA THR A 679 -11.33 2.10 -1.62
C THR A 679 -10.96 3.02 -0.45
N ARG A 680 -10.65 4.29 -0.71
CA ARG A 680 -10.42 5.29 0.36
C ARG A 680 -11.65 5.45 1.26
N GLN A 681 -12.83 5.54 0.66
CA GLN A 681 -14.11 5.53 1.39
C GLN A 681 -14.25 4.28 2.25
N GLY A 682 -13.95 3.09 1.71
CA GLY A 682 -14.02 1.83 2.44
C GLY A 682 -13.05 1.78 3.62
N GLN A 683 -11.79 2.13 3.41
CA GLN A 683 -10.77 2.17 4.46
C GLN A 683 -11.09 3.21 5.54
N CYS A 684 -11.61 4.39 5.18
CA CYS A 684 -12.10 5.38 6.14
C CYS A 684 -13.22 4.81 7.01
N LEU A 685 -14.24 4.20 6.39
CA LEU A 685 -15.38 3.62 7.10
C LEU A 685 -14.94 2.54 8.08
N LEU A 686 -14.05 1.64 7.64
CA LEU A 686 -13.51 0.56 8.49
C LEU A 686 -12.65 1.10 9.63
N SER A 687 -11.87 2.16 9.40
CA SER A 687 -11.09 2.79 10.46
C SER A 687 -11.96 3.48 11.51
N LYS A 688 -13.05 4.15 11.11
CA LYS A 688 -13.96 4.83 12.05
C LYS A 688 -14.68 3.86 12.99
N VAL A 689 -14.86 2.60 12.60
CA VAL A 689 -15.45 1.56 13.46
C VAL A 689 -14.41 0.75 14.25
N GLY A 690 -13.14 1.17 14.25
CA GLY A 690 -12.09 0.60 15.07
C GLY A 690 -11.32 -0.58 14.44
N LEU A 691 -11.44 -0.80 13.13
CA LEU A 691 -10.50 -1.65 12.39
C LEU A 691 -9.24 -0.86 12.01
N VAL A 692 -8.15 -1.57 11.72
CA VAL A 692 -6.91 -0.95 11.27
C VAL A 692 -6.85 -0.98 9.74
N ALA A 693 -6.61 0.17 9.12
CA ALA A 693 -6.51 0.28 7.67
C ALA A 693 -5.33 -0.53 7.10
N LEU A 694 -5.42 -0.91 5.83
CA LEU A 694 -4.38 -1.69 5.15
C LEU A 694 -3.06 -0.91 5.01
N GLN A 695 -3.13 0.42 5.05
CA GLN A 695 -2.01 1.33 4.87
C GLN A 695 -2.25 2.66 5.60
N PRO A 696 -1.19 3.43 5.89
CA PRO A 696 -1.32 4.73 6.54
C PRO A 696 -2.28 5.67 5.79
N MET A 697 -3.08 6.39 6.54
CA MET A 697 -4.10 7.31 6.05
C MET A 697 -3.83 8.72 6.60
N PRO A 698 -4.08 9.80 5.83
CA PRO A 698 -4.01 11.16 6.35
C PRO A 698 -4.78 11.36 7.66
N ASP A 699 -4.16 12.03 8.63
CA ASP A 699 -4.70 12.20 9.99
C ASP A 699 -6.03 12.97 10.01
N ASP A 700 -6.23 13.87 9.04
CA ASP A 700 -7.42 14.69 8.88
C ASP A 700 -8.63 13.89 8.38
N ILE A 701 -8.48 12.63 7.94
CA ILE A 701 -9.58 11.77 7.48
C ILE A 701 -10.68 11.61 8.52
N ASN A 702 -10.32 11.62 9.81
CA ASN A 702 -11.30 11.56 10.89
C ASN A 702 -12.22 12.80 10.95
N SER A 703 -11.80 13.92 10.35
CA SER A 703 -12.59 15.15 10.25
C SER A 703 -13.53 15.20 9.04
N TYR A 704 -13.37 14.31 8.05
CA TYR A 704 -14.26 14.25 6.88
C TYR A 704 -15.38 13.22 7.07
N ALA A 705 -16.52 13.48 6.42
CA ALA A 705 -17.47 12.42 6.11
C ALA A 705 -16.79 11.40 5.19
N CYS A 706 -16.90 10.10 5.45
CA CYS A 706 -16.11 9.11 4.69
C CYS A 706 -16.41 9.10 3.18
N LYS A 707 -17.59 9.58 2.77
CA LYS A 707 -17.99 9.78 1.36
C LYS A 707 -17.28 10.95 0.66
N SER A 708 -16.71 11.84 1.45
CA SER A 708 -15.99 13.04 1.01
C SER A 708 -14.49 12.89 1.21
N VAL A 709 -14.04 11.67 1.54
CA VAL A 709 -12.63 11.38 1.75
C VAL A 709 -11.90 11.64 0.44
N PRO A 710 -10.92 12.57 0.46
CA PRO A 710 -10.16 12.95 -0.71
C PRO A 710 -9.48 11.74 -1.31
#